data_AF-A0A7W6E4P1-F1
#
_entry.id   AF-A0A7W6E4P1-F1
#
_cell.length_a   1.000
_cell.length_b   1.000
_cell.length_c   1.000
_cell.angle_alpha   90.00
_cell.angle_beta   90.00
_cell.angle_gamma   90.00
#
_symmetry.space_group_name_H-M   'P 1'
#
loop_
_entity.id
_entity.type
_entity.pdbx_description
1 polymer ?
#
loop_
_entity_poly.entity_id
_entity_poly.type
_entity_poly.pdbx_seq_one_letter_code
_entity_poly.pdbx_strand_id
1 'polypeptide(L)'
;MATVLFSAAGAAVGGSIGGTFAGLSSVAIGRAVGATLGRVVDQKILGSGAQAVETGKVDRFRLTNAGEGDPVTQLYGSLRLGGQVIWASDFEEVSTTSGGGKGGSSQPKTTEYSYSVNLAIALCEGEITRVGRVWADGEEIAPDDLNMTVYSGSADQVADPLMEAIEGVGMVPAYRGTAYVVIEALALQRFGNRIPQFSFEVMRPEQRGAEDAQHALSYGVQGVALIPGTGEYSLATTPVSYEGENQSRWSANINSPSGKTDFSTSLDALGAELPELKAASLVVSWFGSDLRVGECLVQPKVEDPLVEGEEMPWHVAGVSRGAAEVIARGTDDRPIYGGTPADTAVIEAIQAMNARGTAVMFYPFILMDQLAGNVLPDPYTGEEGQPALPWRGRMTLAAAPGRIGSTDMTSAATVEVSAFFGTVQASDFSVQNGSVSYSGPQEWTLSRFILHYAALCKAAGGVDAFCIGSEMRGLTQIRSGRNTFPSVAAFIDLAAQVRHLLGPDTKISYAADWSEYFGYQPQDGTGDRLFHLDPLWADANIDFIGIDNYMPLSDWRESVDHVDAQSWDAIYNLDYLQSNIEGGEGYDWYYGSIEERDAQIRTPITDGAHDEAWIYRYKDIRNWWSNLHYDRIDGMRANEPTAWLKGQKPIWFTEYGCAAIDNGTNQPNKFLDAKSSESSLPRYSDGGRDDLIQMQYLRAMIDYWAKPHNNPQGIEYAGPMIDMSRAFVWAWDVRPFPHFPNNRDLWSDGTSYARGHWLNGRTSSRSLASVVQEICNRAGVTAVDTSGLYGLVRGYAVSDVTEARASLQPLMLRFGFDAVERDGVLVFRMRDGLRETALNPAEFAVSNDLDGTTVQLREADAALSGRVRLRFIQADASYDVISEEAVLPDEETHAIAATEFSMLLTRTEGRQVAERWLNEARIARESVQFALPPSQMPVRAGDVVSLPADQGESASLYRIDRVIRLNFSR
;
A
#
# COMPACT_ATOMS: atom_id res chain seq x y z
N MET A 1 62.43 -35.03 41.67
CA MET A 1 61.01 -35.41 41.51
C MET A 1 60.15 -34.16 41.37
N ALA A 2 60.21 -33.49 40.21
CA ALA A 2 59.42 -32.29 39.91
C ALA A 2 59.31 -32.17 38.39
N THR A 3 58.56 -33.08 37.78
CA THR A 3 58.35 -33.12 36.31
C THR A 3 56.95 -33.65 35.94
N VAL A 4 56.02 -33.66 36.92
CA VAL A 4 54.62 -34.08 36.71
C VAL A 4 53.61 -33.00 37.16
N LEU A 5 54.04 -31.88 37.77
CA LEU A 5 53.11 -30.85 38.25
C LEU A 5 52.82 -29.70 37.26
N PHE A 6 53.63 -29.50 36.21
CA PHE A 6 53.42 -28.42 35.23
C PHE A 6 52.74 -28.87 33.92
N SER A 7 52.59 -30.18 33.67
CA SER A 7 51.84 -30.68 32.51
C SER A 7 50.32 -30.73 32.73
N ALA A 8 49.85 -30.72 33.99
CA ALA A 8 48.42 -30.73 34.30
C ALA A 8 47.73 -29.35 34.11
N ALA A 9 48.45 -28.24 34.31
CA ALA A 9 47.92 -26.90 34.07
C ALA A 9 47.93 -26.50 32.58
N GLY A 10 48.89 -27.02 31.79
CA GLY A 10 48.95 -26.80 30.35
C GLY A 10 47.91 -27.61 29.56
N ALA A 11 47.55 -28.80 30.02
CA ALA A 11 46.53 -29.64 29.37
C ALA A 11 45.10 -29.15 29.66
N ALA A 12 44.85 -28.49 30.79
CA ALA A 12 43.52 -27.94 31.11
C ALA A 12 43.20 -26.68 30.27
N VAL A 13 44.19 -25.88 29.90
CA VAL A 13 43.99 -24.66 29.09
C VAL A 13 44.14 -24.94 27.58
N GLY A 14 45.01 -25.88 27.17
CA GLY A 14 45.17 -26.25 25.76
C GLY A 14 44.18 -27.29 25.24
N GLY A 15 43.64 -28.15 26.11
CA GLY A 15 42.77 -29.27 25.71
C GLY A 15 41.26 -29.04 25.83
N SER A 16 40.81 -28.06 26.63
CA SER A 16 39.37 -27.83 26.88
C SER A 16 38.76 -26.66 26.09
N ILE A 17 39.60 -25.80 25.50
CA ILE A 17 39.16 -24.70 24.60
C ILE A 17 39.29 -25.12 23.13
N GLY A 18 40.10 -26.14 22.82
CA GLY A 18 40.30 -26.64 21.45
C GLY A 18 39.13 -27.44 20.86
N GLY A 19 38.08 -27.73 21.65
CA GLY A 19 36.86 -28.42 21.17
C GLY A 19 35.68 -27.48 20.87
N THR A 20 35.71 -26.25 21.38
CA THR A 20 34.62 -25.26 21.22
C THR A 20 35.01 -24.06 20.36
N PHE A 21 36.28 -23.97 19.94
CA PHE A 21 36.82 -22.88 19.11
C PHE A 21 37.53 -23.39 17.85
N ALA A 22 36.84 -24.17 17.01
CA ALA A 22 37.23 -24.30 15.61
C ALA A 22 36.60 -23.13 14.82
N GLY A 23 37.32 -22.01 14.76
CA GLY A 23 36.98 -20.85 13.93
C GLY A 23 36.91 -19.56 14.74
N LEU A 24 38.00 -18.79 14.74
CA LEU A 24 38.10 -17.33 14.88
C LEU A 24 39.53 -16.97 15.33
N SER A 25 40.31 -16.40 14.41
CA SER A 25 41.66 -15.90 14.70
C SER A 25 41.60 -14.56 15.45
N SER A 26 42.35 -14.51 16.55
CA SER A 26 42.52 -13.38 17.45
C SER A 26 43.33 -12.22 16.83
N VAL A 27 42.67 -11.21 16.26
CA VAL A 27 43.21 -9.83 16.18
C VAL A 27 42.06 -8.81 16.23
N ALA A 28 41.74 -8.30 17.41
CA ALA A 28 40.94 -7.08 17.54
C ALA A 28 41.25 -6.39 18.88
N ILE A 29 42.35 -5.63 18.92
CA ILE A 29 42.58 -4.63 19.98
C ILE A 29 42.72 -3.28 19.26
N GLY A 30 41.69 -2.43 19.38
CA GLY A 30 41.80 -1.04 18.94
C GLY A 30 40.53 -0.27 18.53
N ARG A 31 39.31 -0.58 19.01
CA ARG A 31 38.13 0.31 18.85
C ARG A 31 37.11 0.14 19.99
N ALA A 32 37.26 0.89 21.08
CA ALA A 32 36.25 1.02 22.16
C ALA A 32 36.16 2.51 22.52
N VAL A 33 35.02 3.18 22.37
CA VAL A 33 34.09 3.46 23.49
C VAL A 33 32.59 3.33 23.13
N GLY A 34 32.19 3.18 21.85
CA GLY A 34 30.77 3.12 21.46
C GLY A 34 30.13 1.71 21.39
N ALA A 35 30.92 0.68 21.11
CA ALA A 35 30.43 -0.67 20.74
C ALA A 35 30.14 -1.62 21.92
N THR A 36 30.39 -1.19 23.16
CA THR A 36 30.27 -2.04 24.36
C THR A 36 28.89 -2.00 25.00
N LEU A 37 28.07 -0.96 24.77
CA LEU A 37 26.73 -0.87 25.38
C LEU A 37 25.58 -1.32 24.45
N GLY A 38 25.69 -1.13 23.13
CA GLY A 38 24.65 -1.58 22.18
C GLY A 38 24.40 -3.09 22.23
N ARG A 39 25.48 -3.89 22.27
CA ARG A 39 25.42 -5.36 22.38
C ARG A 39 24.72 -5.88 23.64
N VAL A 40 24.68 -5.09 24.71
CA VAL A 40 24.03 -5.50 25.97
C VAL A 40 22.52 -5.58 25.77
N VAL A 41 21.92 -4.58 25.11
CA VAL A 41 20.48 -4.58 24.85
C VAL A 41 20.12 -5.62 23.80
N ASP A 42 20.90 -5.75 22.73
CA ASP A 42 20.68 -6.78 21.72
C ASP A 42 20.70 -8.19 22.34
N GLN A 43 21.67 -8.47 23.21
CA GLN A 43 21.74 -9.76 23.93
C GLN A 43 20.52 -9.98 24.84
N LYS A 44 20.07 -8.95 25.55
CA LYS A 44 18.89 -9.05 26.44
C LYS A 44 17.62 -9.34 25.66
N ILE A 45 17.43 -8.69 24.52
CA ILE A 45 16.27 -8.92 23.65
C ILE A 45 16.33 -10.32 23.03
N LEU A 46 17.50 -10.76 22.57
CA LEU A 46 17.64 -12.10 21.98
C LEU A 46 17.49 -13.21 23.03
N GLY A 47 17.84 -12.93 24.28
CA GLY A 47 17.80 -13.87 25.40
C GLY A 47 19.11 -14.65 25.55
N SER A 48 19.06 -15.74 26.31
CA SER A 48 20.22 -16.56 26.69
C SER A 48 20.56 -17.67 25.69
N GLY A 49 19.77 -17.83 24.61
CA GLY A 49 19.90 -18.93 23.66
C GLY A 49 21.23 -18.93 22.90
N ALA A 50 21.65 -17.77 22.39
CA ALA A 50 22.92 -17.62 21.68
C ALA A 50 23.48 -16.19 21.81
N GLN A 51 24.80 -16.03 21.61
CA GLN A 51 25.46 -14.72 21.69
C GLN A 51 25.08 -13.82 20.51
N ALA A 52 24.74 -12.57 20.79
CA ALA A 52 24.52 -11.53 19.79
C ALA A 52 25.81 -11.29 18.98
N VAL A 53 25.68 -11.24 17.65
CA VAL A 53 26.81 -10.96 16.74
C VAL A 53 26.87 -9.48 16.40
N GLU A 54 28.03 -9.01 15.94
CA GLU A 54 28.14 -7.65 15.40
C GLU A 54 27.37 -7.56 14.07
N THR A 55 26.46 -6.59 13.99
CA THR A 55 25.64 -6.33 12.80
C THR A 55 26.12 -5.08 12.09
N GLY A 56 25.81 -4.96 10.78
CA GLY A 56 26.19 -3.81 9.96
C GLY A 56 25.72 -2.47 10.56
N LYS A 57 26.52 -1.41 10.36
CA LYS A 57 26.23 -0.05 10.82
C LYS A 57 25.48 0.73 9.76
N VAL A 58 24.75 1.76 10.19
CA VAL A 58 24.10 2.68 9.25
C VAL A 58 25.15 3.52 8.54
N ASP A 59 25.19 3.45 7.21
CA ASP A 59 25.98 4.39 6.42
C ASP A 59 25.30 5.77 6.43
N ARG A 60 26.03 6.77 6.93
CA ARG A 60 25.55 8.14 7.11
C ARG A 60 25.91 9.06 5.96
N PHE A 61 26.94 8.71 5.19
CA PHE A 61 27.48 9.57 4.16
C PHE A 61 27.22 9.05 2.74
N ARG A 62 26.68 7.83 2.58
CA ARG A 62 26.24 7.25 1.29
C ARG A 62 27.18 7.61 0.16
N LEU A 63 28.44 7.25 0.33
CA LEU A 63 29.50 7.65 -0.58
C LEU A 63 29.55 6.67 -1.75
N THR A 64 29.74 7.19 -2.96
CA THR A 64 30.09 6.37 -4.11
C THR A 64 31.57 6.03 -4.02
N ASN A 65 31.88 4.74 -3.89
CA ASN A 65 33.26 4.27 -3.83
C ASN A 65 33.75 3.80 -5.20
N ALA A 66 35.07 3.72 -5.39
CA ALA A 66 35.71 3.22 -6.61
C ALA A 66 36.84 2.21 -6.33
N GLY A 67 36.88 1.68 -5.10
CA GLY A 67 37.91 0.73 -4.66
C GLY A 67 37.59 -0.70 -5.08
N GLU A 68 38.62 -1.50 -5.36
CA GLU A 68 38.47 -2.97 -5.46
C GLU A 68 38.39 -3.58 -4.06
N GLY A 69 37.43 -4.48 -3.83
CA GLY A 69 37.24 -5.20 -2.57
C GLY A 69 36.04 -4.78 -1.73
N ASP A 70 35.33 -3.72 -2.14
CA ASP A 70 34.03 -3.38 -1.55
C ASP A 70 32.96 -4.43 -1.98
N PRO A 71 32.07 -4.85 -1.06
CA PRO A 71 31.03 -5.83 -1.34
C PRO A 71 29.85 -5.25 -2.14
N VAL A 72 29.17 -6.13 -2.88
CA VAL A 72 27.91 -5.79 -3.54
C VAL A 72 26.81 -5.72 -2.47
N THR A 73 26.09 -4.60 -2.44
CA THR A 73 24.99 -4.40 -1.48
C THR A 73 23.81 -5.30 -1.82
N GLN A 74 23.26 -5.97 -0.81
CA GLN A 74 22.00 -6.70 -0.90
C GLN A 74 20.89 -5.79 -0.38
N LEU A 75 19.87 -5.55 -1.21
CA LEU A 75 18.74 -4.68 -0.88
C LEU A 75 17.44 -5.49 -0.79
N TYR A 76 16.63 -5.22 0.22
CA TYR A 76 15.29 -5.79 0.37
C TYR A 76 14.28 -4.64 0.51
N GLY A 77 13.50 -4.37 -0.54
CA GLY A 77 12.58 -3.24 -0.61
C GLY A 77 13.19 -2.01 -1.27
N SER A 78 12.82 -0.82 -0.81
CA SER A 78 13.34 0.46 -1.32
C SER A 78 14.39 1.06 -0.39
N LEU A 79 15.49 1.62 -0.91
CA LEU A 79 16.43 2.42 -0.12
C LEU A 79 17.27 3.35 -1.00
N ARG A 80 17.76 4.45 -0.42
CA ARG A 80 18.81 5.29 -1.02
C ARG A 80 20.20 4.69 -0.83
N LEU A 81 20.89 4.35 -1.93
CA LEU A 81 22.22 3.73 -1.97
C LEU A 81 23.24 4.64 -2.67
N GLY A 82 24.49 4.66 -2.20
CA GLY A 82 25.58 5.43 -2.83
C GLY A 82 26.19 4.78 -4.08
N GLY A 83 26.08 3.45 -4.17
CA GLY A 83 26.64 2.65 -5.26
C GLY A 83 28.18 2.62 -5.31
N GLN A 84 28.71 1.93 -6.30
CA GLN A 84 30.15 1.77 -6.52
C GLN A 84 30.49 1.96 -8.01
N VAL A 85 31.46 2.82 -8.33
CA VAL A 85 31.96 2.97 -9.70
C VAL A 85 32.65 1.68 -10.12
N ILE A 86 32.14 1.05 -11.18
CA ILE A 86 32.67 -0.20 -11.77
C ILE A 86 33.36 0.03 -13.11
N TRP A 87 33.10 1.18 -13.75
CA TRP A 87 33.77 1.61 -14.97
C TRP A 87 33.69 3.14 -15.08
N ALA A 88 34.73 3.73 -15.65
CA ALA A 88 34.77 5.14 -16.01
C ALA A 88 35.63 5.31 -17.27
N SER A 89 35.19 6.14 -18.20
CA SER A 89 36.04 6.52 -19.34
C SER A 89 37.15 7.49 -18.92
N ASP A 90 38.10 7.74 -19.81
CA ASP A 90 38.97 8.91 -19.69
C ASP A 90 38.15 10.21 -19.70
N PHE A 91 38.67 11.27 -19.08
CA PHE A 91 38.05 12.60 -19.11
C PHE A 91 38.20 13.23 -20.49
N GLU A 92 37.09 13.76 -21.02
CA GLU A 92 37.09 14.54 -22.24
C GLU A 92 37.17 16.04 -21.89
N GLU A 93 38.16 16.76 -22.42
CA GLU A 93 38.38 18.19 -22.17
C GLU A 93 37.83 19.03 -23.33
N VAL A 94 36.94 19.98 -23.02
CA VAL A 94 36.44 21.00 -23.96
C VAL A 94 36.89 22.38 -23.47
N SER A 95 37.77 23.02 -24.24
CA SER A 95 38.28 24.37 -23.95
C SER A 95 37.57 25.44 -24.80
N THR A 96 36.97 26.45 -24.18
CA THR A 96 36.36 27.59 -24.87
C THR A 96 37.14 28.86 -24.58
N THR A 97 37.71 29.50 -25.61
CA THR A 97 38.42 30.79 -25.47
C THR A 97 37.54 31.95 -25.92
N SER A 98 37.20 32.87 -25.02
CA SER A 98 36.47 34.10 -25.34
C SER A 98 37.38 35.34 -25.17
N GLY A 99 37.32 36.28 -26.14
CA GLY A 99 38.11 37.51 -26.14
C GLY A 99 38.90 37.75 -27.43
N GLY A 100 38.44 38.72 -28.25
CA GLY A 100 39.17 39.18 -29.44
C GLY A 100 38.30 39.99 -30.39
N GLY A 101 38.29 41.32 -30.25
CA GLY A 101 37.68 42.24 -31.22
C GLY A 101 38.73 43.08 -31.93
N LYS A 102 38.72 43.11 -33.27
CA LYS A 102 39.40 44.15 -34.04
C LYS A 102 38.54 45.42 -33.99
N GLY A 103 38.91 46.40 -33.16
CA GLY A 103 38.34 47.77 -33.25
C GLY A 103 38.00 48.49 -31.93
N GLY A 104 38.23 47.90 -30.76
CA GLY A 104 37.99 48.55 -29.46
C GLY A 104 38.89 47.99 -28.35
N SER A 105 38.93 48.65 -27.19
CA SER A 105 39.78 48.30 -26.03
C SER A 105 39.77 46.80 -25.72
N SER A 106 40.95 46.19 -25.65
CA SER A 106 41.12 44.74 -25.53
C SER A 106 40.42 44.18 -24.30
N GLN A 107 39.42 43.32 -24.50
CA GLN A 107 38.96 42.41 -23.45
C GLN A 107 40.02 41.31 -23.27
N PRO A 108 40.43 40.97 -22.03
CA PRO A 108 41.37 39.89 -21.79
C PRO A 108 40.82 38.55 -22.31
N LYS A 109 41.69 37.75 -22.93
CA LYS A 109 41.35 36.38 -23.35
C LYS A 109 41.13 35.53 -22.11
N THR A 110 39.93 34.99 -21.96
CA THR A 110 39.59 34.03 -20.90
C THR A 110 39.40 32.67 -21.57
N THR A 111 40.14 31.65 -21.12
CA THR A 111 39.97 30.26 -21.56
C THR A 111 39.29 29.50 -20.44
N GLU A 112 38.10 28.99 -20.68
CA GLU A 112 37.36 28.15 -19.75
C GLU A 112 37.55 26.68 -20.17
N TYR A 113 37.90 25.84 -19.20
CA TYR A 113 38.01 24.39 -19.37
C TYR A 113 36.79 23.73 -18.75
N SER A 114 36.12 22.89 -19.53
CA SER A 114 35.01 22.04 -19.10
C SER A 114 35.37 20.58 -19.36
N TYR A 115 34.97 19.69 -18.45
CA TYR A 115 35.28 18.26 -18.53
C TYR A 115 33.98 17.45 -18.56
N SER A 116 33.98 16.36 -19.32
CA SER A 116 32.96 15.31 -19.29
C SER A 116 33.57 13.93 -19.05
N VAL A 117 32.76 13.02 -18.52
CA VAL A 117 33.16 11.63 -18.24
C VAL A 117 31.96 10.70 -18.38
N ASN A 118 32.19 9.47 -18.85
CA ASN A 118 31.20 8.41 -18.83
C ASN A 118 31.46 7.52 -17.60
N LEU A 119 30.40 7.10 -16.90
CA LEU A 119 30.51 6.33 -15.65
C LEU A 119 29.55 5.16 -15.67
N ALA A 120 29.94 4.04 -15.07
CA ALA A 120 29.02 2.99 -14.66
C ALA A 120 29.10 2.80 -13.14
N ILE A 121 27.95 2.81 -12.47
CA ILE A 121 27.83 2.72 -11.01
C ILE A 121 26.94 1.54 -10.66
N ALA A 122 27.52 0.49 -10.05
CA ALA A 122 26.80 -0.64 -9.48
C ALA A 122 26.01 -0.21 -8.24
N LEU A 123 24.77 -0.68 -8.13
CA LEU A 123 23.83 -0.28 -7.08
C LEU A 123 23.63 -1.40 -6.06
N CYS A 124 23.11 -2.54 -6.51
CA CYS A 124 22.84 -3.69 -5.67
C CYS A 124 22.78 -4.99 -6.49
N GLU A 125 22.81 -6.12 -5.79
CA GLU A 125 22.57 -7.43 -6.37
C GLU A 125 21.08 -7.67 -6.60
N GLY A 126 20.75 -8.42 -7.66
CA GLY A 126 19.41 -8.87 -8.02
C GLY A 126 18.66 -7.90 -8.92
N GLU A 127 17.49 -8.34 -9.37
CA GLU A 127 16.64 -7.57 -10.28
C GLU A 127 15.90 -6.47 -9.51
N ILE A 128 16.06 -5.22 -9.96
CA ILE A 128 15.33 -4.05 -9.45
C ILE A 128 14.20 -3.68 -10.40
N THR A 129 13.15 -3.06 -9.88
CA THR A 129 12.06 -2.52 -10.72
C THR A 129 12.35 -1.09 -11.15
N ARG A 130 12.99 -0.28 -10.30
CA ARG A 130 13.16 1.15 -10.55
C ARG A 130 14.37 1.75 -9.84
N VAL A 131 15.04 2.68 -10.52
CA VAL A 131 15.80 3.75 -9.90
C VAL A 131 14.92 5.00 -9.92
N GLY A 132 14.55 5.50 -8.74
CA GLY A 132 13.65 6.62 -8.55
C GLY A 132 14.39 7.96 -8.55
N ARG A 133 14.39 8.63 -7.40
CA ARG A 133 15.11 9.88 -7.19
C ARG A 133 16.64 9.69 -7.20
N VAL A 134 17.35 10.71 -7.66
CA VAL A 134 18.82 10.74 -7.74
C VAL A 134 19.35 11.98 -7.04
N TRP A 135 20.46 11.83 -6.32
CA TRP A 135 21.14 12.94 -5.67
C TRP A 135 22.59 13.01 -6.11
N ALA A 136 23.10 14.23 -6.28
CA ALA A 136 24.51 14.53 -6.50
C ALA A 136 25.02 15.47 -5.40
N ASP A 137 26.08 15.08 -4.70
CA ASP A 137 26.65 15.82 -3.55
C ASP A 137 25.63 16.18 -2.46
N GLY A 138 24.58 15.36 -2.32
CA GLY A 138 23.52 15.52 -1.33
C GLY A 138 22.27 16.25 -1.82
N GLU A 139 22.33 16.95 -2.96
CA GLU A 139 21.20 17.67 -3.55
C GLU A 139 20.43 16.78 -4.52
N GLU A 140 19.10 16.80 -4.46
CA GLU A 140 18.24 16.03 -5.38
C GLU A 140 18.26 16.69 -6.76
N ILE A 141 18.48 15.89 -7.81
CA ILE A 141 18.55 16.36 -9.19
C ILE A 141 17.60 15.55 -10.07
N ALA A 142 17.15 16.15 -11.18
CA ALA A 142 16.33 15.46 -12.15
C ALA A 142 17.12 14.30 -12.79
N PRO A 143 16.59 13.06 -12.79
CA PRO A 143 17.27 11.94 -13.43
C PRO A 143 17.49 12.13 -14.93
N ASP A 144 16.56 12.83 -15.59
CA ASP A 144 16.63 13.17 -17.02
C ASP A 144 17.83 14.07 -17.37
N ASP A 145 18.37 14.83 -16.40
CA ASP A 145 19.57 15.67 -16.60
C ASP A 145 20.87 14.86 -16.67
N LEU A 146 20.84 13.56 -16.35
CA LEU A 146 22.04 12.72 -16.25
C LEU A 146 22.34 11.90 -17.50
N ASN A 147 21.48 11.91 -18.52
CA ASN A 147 21.58 11.00 -19.67
C ASN A 147 21.93 9.56 -19.21
N MET A 148 21.15 9.05 -18.26
CA MET A 148 21.45 7.78 -17.58
C MET A 148 20.64 6.62 -18.18
N THR A 149 21.29 5.45 -18.28
CA THR A 149 20.66 4.18 -18.63
C THR A 149 20.70 3.26 -17.41
N VAL A 150 19.54 2.73 -17.02
CA VAL A 150 19.42 1.78 -15.89
C VAL A 150 19.48 0.35 -16.43
N TYR A 151 20.38 -0.44 -15.87
CA TYR A 151 20.44 -1.89 -16.04
C TYR A 151 19.87 -2.54 -14.78
N SER A 152 18.77 -3.29 -14.93
CA SER A 152 17.97 -3.76 -13.80
C SER A 152 18.63 -4.87 -12.99
N GLY A 153 19.71 -5.49 -13.49
CA GLY A 153 20.32 -6.65 -12.85
C GLY A 153 19.66 -7.98 -13.22
N SER A 154 18.81 -8.01 -14.26
CA SER A 154 18.17 -9.24 -14.72
C SER A 154 19.20 -10.28 -15.18
N ALA A 155 18.81 -11.56 -15.15
CA ALA A 155 19.68 -12.66 -15.56
C ALA A 155 19.98 -12.67 -17.08
N ASP A 156 19.15 -12.01 -17.87
CA ASP A 156 19.23 -11.92 -19.33
C ASP A 156 19.77 -10.58 -19.85
N GLN A 157 20.13 -9.64 -18.96
CA GLN A 157 20.69 -8.36 -19.38
C GLN A 157 21.98 -8.53 -20.21
N VAL A 158 22.20 -7.57 -21.11
CA VAL A 158 23.30 -7.53 -22.07
C VAL A 158 24.35 -6.50 -21.65
N ALA A 159 25.54 -6.56 -22.26
CA ALA A 159 26.58 -5.57 -22.05
C ALA A 159 26.14 -4.18 -22.54
N ASP A 160 26.63 -3.14 -21.88
CA ASP A 160 26.27 -1.77 -22.24
C ASP A 160 26.91 -1.34 -23.58
N PRO A 161 26.13 -0.81 -24.54
CA PRO A 161 26.64 -0.42 -25.84
C PRO A 161 27.68 0.71 -25.83
N LEU A 162 27.58 1.68 -24.90
CA LEU A 162 28.54 2.78 -24.77
C LEU A 162 29.88 2.26 -24.26
N MET A 163 29.85 1.41 -23.24
CA MET A 163 31.03 0.71 -22.74
C MET A 163 31.66 -0.14 -23.84
N GLU A 164 30.87 -0.91 -24.62
CA GLU A 164 31.40 -1.72 -25.73
C GLU A 164 31.96 -0.87 -26.86
N ALA A 165 31.42 0.31 -27.10
CA ALA A 165 31.95 1.24 -28.10
C ALA A 165 33.35 1.76 -27.74
N ILE A 166 33.64 1.89 -26.44
CA ILE A 166 34.92 2.39 -25.91
C ILE A 166 35.92 1.24 -25.73
N GLU A 167 35.51 0.16 -25.04
CA GLU A 167 36.39 -0.95 -24.67
C GLU A 167 36.50 -2.05 -25.74
N GLY A 168 35.53 -2.11 -26.65
CA GLY A 168 35.42 -3.12 -27.72
C GLY A 168 34.30 -4.14 -27.47
N VAL A 169 33.63 -4.53 -28.55
CA VAL A 169 32.54 -5.53 -28.54
C VAL A 169 33.03 -6.87 -27.96
N GLY A 170 32.27 -7.41 -27.01
CA GLY A 170 32.60 -8.66 -26.32
C GLY A 170 33.70 -8.55 -25.27
N MET A 171 34.25 -7.36 -25.04
CA MET A 171 35.23 -7.09 -23.97
C MET A 171 34.58 -6.56 -22.69
N VAL A 172 33.30 -6.16 -22.76
CA VAL A 172 32.53 -5.65 -21.62
C VAL A 172 31.67 -6.75 -21.01
N PRO A 173 31.73 -6.98 -19.69
CA PRO A 173 30.83 -7.89 -19.03
C PRO A 173 29.40 -7.31 -18.97
N ALA A 174 28.39 -8.18 -19.07
CA ALA A 174 26.99 -7.78 -18.94
C ALA A 174 26.52 -7.60 -17.49
N TYR A 175 27.40 -7.79 -16.50
CA TYR A 175 27.12 -7.66 -15.06
C TYR A 175 25.82 -8.35 -14.58
N ARG A 176 25.39 -9.46 -15.21
CA ARG A 176 24.13 -10.16 -14.90
C ARG A 176 23.99 -10.47 -13.41
N GLY A 177 22.81 -10.20 -12.86
CA GLY A 177 22.56 -10.31 -11.42
C GLY A 177 23.00 -9.08 -10.60
N THR A 178 23.54 -8.04 -11.22
CA THR A 178 23.87 -6.77 -10.57
C THR A 178 23.17 -5.63 -11.29
N ALA A 179 22.36 -4.87 -10.55
CA ALA A 179 21.77 -3.64 -11.04
C ALA A 179 22.82 -2.52 -11.05
N TYR A 180 22.90 -1.77 -12.14
CA TYR A 180 23.84 -0.66 -12.29
C TYR A 180 23.27 0.43 -13.19
N VAL A 181 23.84 1.63 -13.10
CA VAL A 181 23.49 2.75 -13.97
C VAL A 181 24.70 3.19 -14.77
N VAL A 182 24.49 3.48 -16.05
CA VAL A 182 25.50 4.11 -16.92
C VAL A 182 25.10 5.56 -17.13
N ILE A 183 26.01 6.49 -16.88
CA ILE A 183 25.83 7.93 -17.08
C ILE A 183 26.74 8.33 -18.23
N GLU A 184 26.16 8.82 -19.31
CA GLU A 184 26.88 9.24 -20.51
C GLU A 184 27.17 10.75 -20.50
N ALA A 185 28.40 11.13 -20.87
CA ALA A 185 28.85 12.50 -21.07
C ALA A 185 28.53 13.44 -19.89
N LEU A 186 28.74 12.99 -18.66
CA LEU A 186 28.45 13.76 -17.46
C LEU A 186 29.26 15.06 -17.43
N ALA A 187 28.61 16.20 -17.59
CA ALA A 187 29.26 17.50 -17.49
C ALA A 187 29.68 17.80 -16.04
N LEU A 188 31.00 17.95 -15.83
CA LEU A 188 31.57 18.12 -14.48
C LEU A 188 31.68 19.58 -14.03
N GLN A 189 31.47 20.53 -14.94
CA GLN A 189 31.61 21.96 -14.63
C GLN A 189 30.71 22.39 -13.47
N ARG A 190 29.45 21.93 -13.46
CA ARG A 190 28.50 22.22 -12.36
C ARG A 190 28.91 21.62 -11.01
N PHE A 191 29.80 20.63 -11.02
CA PHE A 191 30.30 19.95 -9.83
C PHE A 191 31.75 20.35 -9.48
N GLY A 192 32.23 21.48 -10.01
CA GLY A 192 33.60 21.96 -9.75
C GLY A 192 34.68 21.11 -10.43
N ASN A 193 34.37 20.53 -11.60
CA ASN A 193 35.26 19.68 -12.39
C ASN A 193 35.76 18.41 -11.66
N ARG A 194 34.92 17.85 -10.79
CA ARG A 194 35.11 16.53 -10.19
C ARG A 194 33.85 15.68 -10.38
N ILE A 195 34.02 14.37 -10.27
CA ILE A 195 32.89 13.44 -10.18
C ILE A 195 32.15 13.73 -8.84
N PRO A 196 30.85 14.06 -8.88
CA PRO A 196 30.06 14.25 -7.67
C PRO A 196 29.81 12.92 -6.97
N GLN A 197 29.48 12.97 -5.68
CA GLN A 197 29.01 11.80 -4.94
C GLN A 197 27.56 11.53 -5.32
N PHE A 198 27.32 10.43 -6.02
CA PHE A 198 25.97 10.06 -6.41
C PHE A 198 25.31 9.18 -5.36
N SER A 199 23.99 9.28 -5.27
CA SER A 199 23.19 8.28 -4.60
C SER A 199 21.83 8.16 -5.27
N PHE A 200 21.24 6.99 -5.16
CA PHE A 200 20.09 6.57 -5.96
C PHE A 200 19.05 5.93 -5.05
N GLU A 201 17.79 6.31 -5.22
CA GLU A 201 16.66 5.59 -4.64
C GLU A 201 16.44 4.33 -5.49
N VAL A 202 16.69 3.17 -4.89
CA VAL A 202 16.64 1.88 -5.58
C VAL A 202 15.49 1.07 -5.02
N MET A 203 14.66 0.49 -5.89
CA MET A 203 13.51 -0.33 -5.51
C MET A 203 13.75 -1.77 -5.95
N ARG A 204 14.00 -2.65 -4.99
CA ARG A 204 14.20 -4.09 -5.18
C ARG A 204 13.11 -4.88 -4.44
N PRO A 205 11.96 -5.14 -5.09
CA PRO A 205 10.91 -5.95 -4.49
C PRO A 205 11.35 -7.42 -4.37
N GLU A 206 10.39 -8.28 -4.07
CA GLU A 206 10.61 -9.73 -4.13
C GLU A 206 11.17 -10.16 -5.47
N GLN A 207 12.14 -11.07 -5.50
CA GLN A 207 12.78 -11.46 -6.75
C GLN A 207 11.84 -12.34 -7.58
N ARG A 208 11.72 -12.10 -8.89
CA ARG A 208 10.79 -12.82 -9.78
C ARG A 208 10.88 -14.36 -9.72
N GLY A 209 12.03 -14.91 -9.36
CA GLY A 209 12.24 -16.36 -9.20
C GLY A 209 11.81 -16.94 -7.84
N ALA A 210 11.34 -16.13 -6.90
CA ALA A 210 10.81 -16.60 -5.62
C ALA A 210 9.40 -17.19 -5.77
N GLU A 211 9.03 -18.13 -4.90
CA GLU A 211 7.80 -18.92 -4.98
C GLU A 211 6.52 -18.06 -5.06
N ASP A 212 6.44 -17.00 -4.25
CA ASP A 212 5.27 -16.13 -4.15
C ASP A 212 5.42 -14.79 -4.88
N ALA A 213 6.48 -14.61 -5.67
CA ALA A 213 6.79 -13.33 -6.30
C ALA A 213 5.63 -12.80 -7.16
N GLN A 214 4.94 -13.68 -7.87
CA GLN A 214 3.78 -13.34 -8.71
C GLN A 214 2.60 -12.72 -7.94
N HIS A 215 2.54 -12.94 -6.62
CA HIS A 215 1.51 -12.39 -5.74
C HIS A 215 2.00 -11.15 -4.99
N ALA A 216 3.31 -10.85 -5.01
CA ALA A 216 3.84 -9.61 -4.44
C ALA A 216 3.23 -8.40 -5.15
N LEU A 217 3.05 -7.30 -4.42
CA LEU A 217 2.32 -6.13 -4.92
C LEU A 217 2.87 -5.61 -6.27
N SER A 218 4.19 -5.61 -6.44
CA SER A 218 4.84 -5.13 -7.67
C SER A 218 4.45 -5.91 -8.93
N TYR A 219 4.10 -7.20 -8.81
CA TYR A 219 3.82 -8.08 -9.96
C TYR A 219 2.38 -8.56 -10.00
N GLY A 220 1.73 -8.68 -8.84
CA GLY A 220 0.36 -9.17 -8.72
C GLY A 220 -0.70 -8.08 -8.98
N VAL A 221 -0.37 -6.81 -8.76
CA VAL A 221 -1.29 -5.70 -9.06
C VAL A 221 -1.25 -5.38 -10.55
N GLN A 222 -2.36 -5.63 -11.23
CA GLN A 222 -2.50 -5.43 -12.68
C GLN A 222 -3.43 -4.25 -13.05
N GLY A 223 -4.16 -3.69 -12.09
CA GLY A 223 -4.98 -2.51 -12.27
C GLY A 223 -4.97 -1.60 -11.04
N VAL A 224 -5.02 -0.28 -11.26
CA VAL A 224 -5.09 0.72 -10.17
C VAL A 224 -6.08 1.84 -10.48
N ALA A 225 -6.68 2.44 -9.46
CA ALA A 225 -7.43 3.69 -9.60
C ALA A 225 -6.49 4.89 -9.42
N LEU A 226 -6.42 5.76 -10.45
CA LEU A 226 -5.66 6.99 -10.44
C LEU A 226 -6.50 8.13 -9.89
N ILE A 227 -6.09 8.68 -8.77
CA ILE A 227 -6.78 9.79 -8.12
C ILE A 227 -5.99 11.10 -8.30
N PRO A 228 -6.62 12.17 -8.83
CA PRO A 228 -5.93 13.43 -9.09
C PRO A 228 -5.63 14.25 -7.83
N GLY A 229 -5.99 13.77 -6.64
CA GLY A 229 -6.11 14.60 -5.44
C GLY A 229 -7.06 15.79 -5.65
N THR A 230 -7.88 15.74 -6.71
CA THR A 230 -8.72 16.81 -7.23
C THR A 230 -7.99 18.10 -7.65
N GLY A 231 -6.79 18.10 -8.22
CA GLY A 231 -6.19 19.36 -8.69
C GLY A 231 -6.67 19.80 -10.09
N GLU A 232 -6.98 21.09 -10.28
CA GLU A 232 -7.43 21.68 -11.57
C GLU A 232 -6.51 21.36 -12.77
N TYR A 233 -5.20 21.26 -12.52
CA TYR A 233 -4.17 20.95 -13.52
C TYR A 233 -3.36 19.68 -13.19
N SER A 234 -3.81 18.91 -12.20
CA SER A 234 -3.09 17.73 -11.67
C SER A 234 -2.90 16.60 -12.68
N LEU A 235 -3.73 16.55 -13.72
CA LEU A 235 -3.69 15.55 -14.80
C LEU A 235 -2.90 16.02 -16.02
N ALA A 236 -2.43 17.27 -16.06
CA ALA A 236 -1.76 17.82 -17.22
C ALA A 236 -0.33 17.28 -17.36
N THR A 237 0.05 17.00 -18.60
CA THR A 237 1.43 16.74 -19.04
C THR A 237 2.14 18.02 -19.46
N THR A 238 1.39 19.06 -19.78
CA THR A 238 1.89 20.41 -20.03
C THR A 238 2.19 21.13 -18.69
N PRO A 239 3.39 21.71 -18.50
CA PRO A 239 3.66 22.60 -17.38
C PRO A 239 2.71 23.79 -17.36
N VAL A 240 2.06 24.01 -16.22
CA VAL A 240 1.17 25.16 -16.00
C VAL A 240 1.72 26.02 -14.87
N SER A 241 1.70 27.33 -15.09
CA SER A 241 2.17 28.35 -14.16
C SER A 241 1.04 29.32 -13.82
N TYR A 242 1.05 29.82 -12.58
CA TYR A 242 0.21 30.91 -12.14
C TYR A 242 0.99 32.22 -12.12
N GLU A 243 0.32 33.33 -12.41
CA GLU A 243 0.84 34.69 -12.25
C GLU A 243 0.18 35.36 -11.03
N GLY A 244 1.00 35.83 -10.09
CA GLY A 244 0.56 36.55 -8.91
C GLY A 244 0.79 38.05 -9.01
N GLU A 245 0.49 38.74 -7.91
CA GLU A 245 0.82 40.14 -7.78
C GLU A 245 2.33 40.38 -7.96
N ASN A 246 2.69 41.53 -8.54
CA ASN A 246 4.08 41.93 -8.82
C ASN A 246 4.87 40.98 -9.76
N GLN A 247 4.20 40.30 -10.71
CA GLN A 247 4.85 39.37 -11.66
C GLN A 247 5.54 38.18 -10.97
N SER A 248 5.07 37.80 -9.78
CA SER A 248 5.49 36.55 -9.16
C SER A 248 4.91 35.37 -9.96
N ARG A 249 5.71 34.32 -10.16
CA ARG A 249 5.29 33.12 -10.88
C ARG A 249 5.61 31.88 -10.04
N TRP A 250 4.66 30.95 -9.99
CA TRP A 250 4.86 29.64 -9.39
C TRP A 250 4.12 28.58 -10.20
N SER A 251 4.55 27.32 -10.10
CA SER A 251 3.94 26.23 -10.86
C SER A 251 2.64 25.74 -10.21
N ALA A 252 1.68 25.36 -11.04
CA ALA A 252 0.45 24.70 -10.63
C ALA A 252 0.63 23.18 -10.49
N ASN A 253 1.52 22.58 -11.26
CA ASN A 253 1.60 21.12 -11.44
C ASN A 253 3.04 20.57 -11.56
N ILE A 254 4.06 21.31 -11.12
CA ILE A 254 5.43 20.81 -10.95
C ILE A 254 5.83 21.05 -9.50
N ASN A 255 5.69 20.01 -8.68
CA ASN A 255 5.92 20.07 -7.25
C ASN A 255 7.03 19.12 -6.77
N SER A 256 7.89 18.66 -7.68
CA SER A 256 9.06 17.83 -7.37
C SER A 256 10.29 18.19 -8.23
N PRO A 257 11.52 17.85 -7.79
CA PRO A 257 12.76 18.04 -8.56
C PRO A 257 12.89 17.19 -9.83
N SER A 258 11.86 16.43 -10.25
CA SER A 258 11.93 15.57 -11.42
C SER A 258 12.10 16.31 -12.75
N GLY A 259 11.78 17.61 -12.77
CA GLY A 259 11.75 18.43 -13.99
C GLY A 259 10.52 18.18 -14.89
N LYS A 260 9.55 17.36 -14.45
CA LYS A 260 8.32 17.04 -15.18
C LYS A 260 7.09 17.47 -14.38
N THR A 261 5.92 17.46 -15.04
CA THR A 261 4.66 17.62 -14.32
C THR A 261 4.44 16.49 -13.32
N ASP A 262 3.63 16.77 -12.31
CA ASP A 262 3.25 15.85 -11.25
C ASP A 262 2.68 14.56 -11.83
N PHE A 263 1.72 14.68 -12.76
CA PHE A 263 1.15 13.54 -13.48
C PHE A 263 2.20 12.71 -14.21
N SER A 264 3.08 13.36 -14.97
CA SER A 264 4.12 12.65 -15.73
C SER A 264 5.09 11.92 -14.81
N THR A 265 5.48 12.55 -13.71
CA THR A 265 6.38 11.95 -12.69
C THR A 265 5.72 10.75 -12.01
N SER A 266 4.45 10.87 -11.62
CA SER A 266 3.72 9.78 -10.97
C SER A 266 3.41 8.63 -11.94
N LEU A 267 3.09 8.93 -13.20
CA LEU A 267 2.87 7.91 -14.22
C LEU A 267 4.16 7.15 -14.58
N ASP A 268 5.32 7.82 -14.58
CA ASP A 268 6.64 7.18 -14.71
C ASP A 268 6.90 6.23 -13.54
N ALA A 269 6.62 6.67 -12.31
CA ALA A 269 6.74 5.84 -11.13
C ALA A 269 5.80 4.63 -11.18
N LEU A 270 4.54 4.83 -11.56
CA LEU A 270 3.53 3.77 -11.67
C LEU A 270 3.98 2.66 -12.63
N GLY A 271 4.38 3.03 -13.85
CA GLY A 271 4.78 2.05 -14.87
C GLY A 271 6.05 1.28 -14.51
N ALA A 272 6.98 1.91 -13.80
CA ALA A 272 8.22 1.26 -13.37
C ALA A 272 8.03 0.41 -12.09
N GLU A 273 7.18 0.84 -11.16
CA GLU A 273 6.95 0.12 -9.89
C GLU A 273 5.97 -1.05 -10.02
N LEU A 274 5.04 -0.99 -10.98
CA LEU A 274 4.09 -2.04 -11.33
C LEU A 274 4.31 -2.52 -12.78
N PRO A 275 5.40 -3.25 -13.08
CA PRO A 275 5.71 -3.67 -14.45
C PRO A 275 4.65 -4.56 -15.11
N GLU A 276 3.77 -5.19 -14.33
CA GLU A 276 2.68 -6.03 -14.84
C GLU A 276 1.35 -5.29 -15.00
N LEU A 277 1.32 -3.97 -14.79
CA LEU A 277 0.12 -3.15 -14.92
C LEU A 277 -0.48 -3.27 -16.34
N LYS A 278 -1.77 -3.60 -16.40
CA LYS A 278 -2.54 -3.76 -17.65
C LYS A 278 -3.58 -2.66 -17.85
N ALA A 279 -4.09 -2.08 -16.76
CA ALA A 279 -5.13 -1.06 -16.81
C ALA A 279 -5.02 -0.04 -15.70
N ALA A 280 -5.62 1.13 -15.91
CA ALA A 280 -5.80 2.13 -14.88
C ALA A 280 -7.17 2.82 -15.00
N SER A 281 -7.82 3.04 -13.87
CA SER A 281 -9.09 3.76 -13.76
C SER A 281 -8.79 5.24 -13.53
N LEU A 282 -9.11 6.11 -14.49
CA LEU A 282 -8.90 7.54 -14.38
C LEU A 282 -10.11 8.19 -13.71
N VAL A 283 -9.95 8.59 -12.44
CA VAL A 283 -11.01 9.20 -11.64
C VAL A 283 -11.07 10.70 -11.90
N VAL A 284 -12.23 11.21 -12.32
CA VAL A 284 -12.43 12.65 -12.55
C VAL A 284 -13.77 13.09 -11.97
N SER A 285 -13.73 14.14 -11.14
CA SER A 285 -14.87 14.51 -10.29
C SER A 285 -15.55 15.84 -10.64
N TRP A 286 -16.88 15.84 -10.59
CA TRP A 286 -17.72 17.03 -10.42
C TRP A 286 -18.35 17.05 -9.03
N PHE A 287 -19.04 18.14 -8.70
CA PHE A 287 -19.59 18.36 -7.36
C PHE A 287 -21.11 18.28 -7.35
N GLY A 288 -21.65 17.54 -6.38
CA GLY A 288 -23.08 17.39 -6.12
C GLY A 288 -23.56 18.32 -5.00
N SER A 289 -24.57 19.14 -5.29
CA SER A 289 -25.00 20.22 -4.38
C SER A 289 -26.00 19.80 -3.29
N ASP A 290 -26.68 18.65 -3.42
CA ASP A 290 -27.74 18.22 -2.47
C ASP A 290 -27.90 16.69 -2.48
N LEU A 291 -28.26 16.08 -1.34
CA LEU A 291 -28.65 14.66 -1.29
C LEU A 291 -30.01 14.37 -1.95
N ARG A 292 -30.87 15.37 -2.12
CA ARG A 292 -32.21 15.24 -2.71
C ARG A 292 -32.10 15.37 -4.22
N VAL A 293 -32.32 14.27 -4.92
CA VAL A 293 -32.05 14.16 -6.37
C VAL A 293 -32.87 15.16 -7.19
N GLY A 294 -34.09 15.51 -6.75
CA GLY A 294 -34.91 16.52 -7.42
C GLY A 294 -34.36 17.97 -7.35
N GLU A 295 -33.44 18.26 -6.42
CA GLU A 295 -32.84 19.58 -6.19
C GLU A 295 -31.32 19.60 -6.41
N CYS A 296 -30.70 18.42 -6.58
CA CYS A 296 -29.25 18.29 -6.73
C CYS A 296 -28.78 18.76 -8.10
N LEU A 297 -27.82 19.69 -8.11
CA LEU A 297 -27.05 20.07 -9.28
C LEU A 297 -25.72 19.33 -9.29
N VAL A 298 -25.28 18.92 -10.48
CA VAL A 298 -23.96 18.30 -10.70
C VAL A 298 -23.16 19.19 -11.64
N GLN A 299 -22.10 19.85 -11.12
CA GLN A 299 -21.35 20.86 -11.87
C GLN A 299 -19.87 20.90 -11.51
N PRO A 300 -18.99 21.35 -12.44
CA PRO A 300 -17.58 21.54 -12.16
C PRO A 300 -17.35 22.78 -11.28
N LYS A 301 -16.30 22.76 -10.47
CA LYS A 301 -15.94 23.87 -9.58
C LYS A 301 -14.44 24.16 -9.60
N VAL A 302 -14.07 25.38 -9.22
CA VAL A 302 -12.69 25.87 -9.10
C VAL A 302 -12.32 26.20 -7.65
N GLU A 303 -11.03 26.20 -7.33
CA GLU A 303 -10.50 26.54 -6.00
C GLU A 303 -10.49 28.05 -5.75
N ASP A 304 -10.14 28.81 -6.79
CA ASP A 304 -10.06 30.26 -6.79
C ASP A 304 -10.53 30.83 -8.14
N PRO A 305 -11.47 31.78 -8.16
CA PRO A 305 -12.01 32.34 -9.41
C PRO A 305 -11.06 33.33 -10.11
N LEU A 306 -9.95 33.73 -9.47
CA LEU A 306 -9.03 34.78 -9.96
C LEU A 306 -7.66 34.24 -10.38
N VAL A 307 -7.25 33.08 -9.87
CA VAL A 307 -5.92 32.50 -10.10
C VAL A 307 -5.97 31.58 -11.33
N GLU A 308 -5.52 32.06 -12.49
CA GLU A 308 -5.62 31.36 -13.78
C GLU A 308 -4.28 30.79 -14.25
N GLY A 309 -4.29 29.61 -14.88
CA GLY A 309 -3.11 29.02 -15.52
C GLY A 309 -2.75 29.72 -16.83
N GLU A 310 -1.51 30.19 -16.98
CA GLU A 310 -1.05 30.95 -18.16
C GLU A 310 -1.09 30.09 -19.45
N GLU A 311 -0.56 28.87 -19.37
CA GLU A 311 -0.42 27.96 -20.53
C GLU A 311 -1.69 27.17 -20.82
N MET A 312 -2.52 26.96 -19.80
CA MET A 312 -3.76 26.20 -19.87
C MET A 312 -4.87 26.94 -19.08
N PRO A 313 -5.58 27.90 -19.69
CA PRO A 313 -6.73 28.51 -19.05
C PRO A 313 -7.76 27.45 -18.67
N TRP A 314 -8.28 27.52 -17.44
CA TRP A 314 -9.23 26.52 -16.97
C TRP A 314 -10.56 26.63 -17.72
N HIS A 315 -11.00 25.48 -18.25
CA HIS A 315 -12.28 25.35 -18.90
C HIS A 315 -12.81 23.93 -18.73
N VAL A 316 -14.09 23.81 -18.34
CA VAL A 316 -14.80 22.54 -18.23
C VAL A 316 -16.23 22.70 -18.74
N ALA A 317 -16.63 21.86 -19.69
CA ALA A 317 -18.02 21.77 -20.17
C ALA A 317 -18.66 23.12 -20.59
N GLY A 318 -17.89 23.98 -21.25
CA GLY A 318 -18.34 25.30 -21.70
C GLY A 318 -18.16 26.41 -20.66
N VAL A 319 -17.72 26.11 -19.44
CA VAL A 319 -17.58 27.07 -18.34
C VAL A 319 -16.12 27.51 -18.22
N SER A 320 -15.88 28.82 -18.18
CA SER A 320 -14.59 29.42 -17.85
C SER A 320 -14.45 29.63 -16.34
N ARG A 321 -13.20 29.78 -15.86
CA ARG A 321 -12.90 29.97 -14.42
C ARG A 321 -13.78 31.02 -13.74
N GLY A 322 -13.85 32.22 -14.32
CA GLY A 322 -14.61 33.34 -13.73
C GLY A 322 -16.14 33.14 -13.69
N ALA A 323 -16.66 32.12 -14.38
CA ALA A 323 -18.08 31.76 -14.38
C ALA A 323 -18.38 30.48 -13.57
N ALA A 324 -17.34 29.77 -13.11
CA ALA A 324 -17.48 28.55 -12.33
C ALA A 324 -17.82 28.86 -10.87
N GLU A 325 -18.52 27.93 -10.21
CA GLU A 325 -18.67 27.99 -8.76
C GLU A 325 -17.34 27.69 -8.07
N VAL A 326 -17.15 28.31 -6.91
CA VAL A 326 -15.97 28.08 -6.07
C VAL A 326 -16.28 26.96 -5.09
N ILE A 327 -15.32 26.06 -4.91
CA ILE A 327 -15.41 24.97 -3.94
C ILE A 327 -15.56 25.52 -2.53
N ALA A 328 -16.34 24.82 -1.71
CA ALA A 328 -16.47 25.13 -0.30
C ALA A 328 -15.10 25.19 0.42
N ARG A 329 -14.96 26.09 1.40
CA ARG A 329 -13.73 26.24 2.17
C ARG A 329 -13.88 25.66 3.57
N GLY A 330 -12.83 24.99 4.04
CA GLY A 330 -12.75 24.43 5.38
C GLY A 330 -12.59 25.52 6.45
N THR A 331 -12.51 25.09 7.71
CA THR A 331 -12.30 25.99 8.86
C THR A 331 -10.96 26.72 8.86
N ASP A 332 -10.00 26.21 8.08
CA ASP A 332 -8.67 26.79 7.86
C ASP A 332 -8.61 27.70 6.62
N ASP A 333 -9.77 28.03 6.03
CA ASP A 333 -9.93 28.84 4.81
C ASP A 333 -9.30 28.23 3.54
N ARG A 334 -8.94 26.94 3.59
CA ARG A 334 -8.44 26.18 2.43
C ARG A 334 -9.60 25.48 1.72
N PRO A 335 -9.52 25.25 0.40
CA PRO A 335 -10.46 24.38 -0.30
C PRO A 335 -10.55 23.01 0.37
N ILE A 336 -11.78 22.48 0.53
CA ILE A 336 -11.98 21.17 1.18
C ILE A 336 -11.48 20.01 0.32
N TYR A 337 -11.60 20.17 -0.99
CA TYR A 337 -11.08 19.38 -2.10
C TYR A 337 -10.38 20.36 -3.04
N GLY A 338 -9.59 19.85 -3.98
CA GLY A 338 -9.18 20.67 -5.11
C GLY A 338 -10.26 20.76 -6.20
N GLY A 339 -10.00 21.61 -7.20
CA GLY A 339 -10.86 21.89 -8.35
C GLY A 339 -11.11 20.71 -9.31
N THR A 340 -12.19 20.80 -10.09
CA THR A 340 -12.39 19.88 -11.21
C THR A 340 -11.23 20.00 -12.20
N PRO A 341 -10.57 18.89 -12.60
CA PRO A 341 -9.52 18.94 -13.61
C PRO A 341 -10.01 19.57 -14.93
N ALA A 342 -9.20 20.45 -15.52
CA ALA A 342 -9.52 21.10 -16.80
C ALA A 342 -9.68 20.06 -17.93
N ASP A 343 -10.56 20.33 -18.89
CA ASP A 343 -10.86 19.40 -19.99
C ASP A 343 -9.59 19.00 -20.77
N THR A 344 -8.70 19.97 -21.01
CA THR A 344 -7.40 19.74 -21.68
C THR A 344 -6.49 18.83 -20.87
N ALA A 345 -6.44 19.00 -19.53
CA ALA A 345 -5.62 18.16 -18.65
C ALA A 345 -6.10 16.69 -18.68
N VAL A 346 -7.41 16.47 -18.73
CA VAL A 346 -8.00 15.12 -18.84
C VAL A 346 -7.65 14.49 -20.19
N ILE A 347 -7.73 15.26 -21.29
CA ILE A 347 -7.32 14.78 -22.62
C ILE A 347 -5.85 14.35 -22.62
N GLU A 348 -4.96 15.20 -22.10
CA GLU A 348 -3.53 14.92 -22.02
C GLU A 348 -3.24 13.66 -21.21
N ALA A 349 -3.92 13.46 -20.07
CA ALA A 349 -3.76 12.26 -19.26
C ALA A 349 -4.14 10.98 -20.01
N ILE A 350 -5.32 10.96 -20.65
CA ILE A 350 -5.77 9.80 -21.45
C ILE A 350 -4.78 9.50 -22.57
N GLN A 351 -4.31 10.52 -23.28
CA GLN A 351 -3.33 10.36 -24.35
C GLN A 351 -1.99 9.81 -23.85
N ALA A 352 -1.50 10.30 -22.71
CA ALA A 352 -0.26 9.83 -22.10
C ALA A 352 -0.35 8.38 -21.61
N MET A 353 -1.51 7.97 -21.06
CA MET A 353 -1.76 6.59 -20.64
C MET A 353 -1.85 5.65 -21.85
N ASN A 354 -2.60 6.04 -22.88
CA ASN A 354 -2.71 5.29 -24.13
C ASN A 354 -1.35 5.14 -24.84
N ALA A 355 -0.51 6.18 -24.84
CA ALA A 355 0.83 6.14 -25.41
C ALA A 355 1.75 5.13 -24.72
N ARG A 356 1.48 4.79 -23.46
CA ARG A 356 2.18 3.75 -22.68
C ARG A 356 1.54 2.37 -22.80
N GLY A 357 0.46 2.22 -23.56
CA GLY A 357 -0.28 0.97 -23.71
C GLY A 357 -1.06 0.55 -22.46
N THR A 358 -1.33 1.47 -21.54
CA THR A 358 -2.18 1.19 -20.36
C THR A 358 -3.65 1.30 -20.77
N ALA A 359 -4.44 0.25 -20.53
CA ALA A 359 -5.87 0.30 -20.82
C ALA A 359 -6.58 1.28 -19.88
N VAL A 360 -7.30 2.25 -20.44
CA VAL A 360 -7.92 3.31 -19.64
C VAL A 360 -9.39 2.98 -19.38
N MET A 361 -9.78 2.89 -18.12
CA MET A 361 -11.19 3.00 -17.72
C MET A 361 -11.46 4.42 -17.24
N PHE A 362 -12.36 5.14 -17.88
CA PHE A 362 -12.77 6.44 -17.37
C PHE A 362 -13.83 6.29 -16.28
N TYR A 363 -13.60 6.90 -15.13
CA TYR A 363 -14.44 6.77 -13.94
C TYR A 363 -14.93 8.16 -13.49
N PRO A 364 -16.13 8.59 -13.92
CA PRO A 364 -16.75 9.81 -13.43
C PRO A 364 -17.12 9.68 -11.95
N PHE A 365 -16.76 10.68 -11.14
CA PHE A 365 -16.97 10.69 -9.69
C PHE A 365 -17.80 11.91 -9.25
N ILE A 366 -18.67 11.76 -8.26
CA ILE A 366 -19.39 12.89 -7.64
C ILE A 366 -18.88 13.10 -6.23
N LEU A 367 -18.32 14.28 -5.98
CA LEU A 367 -17.95 14.74 -4.64
C LEU A 367 -19.07 15.59 -4.06
N MET A 368 -19.43 15.32 -2.81
CA MET A 368 -20.42 16.09 -2.08
C MET A 368 -19.70 17.13 -1.21
N ASP A 369 -20.12 18.40 -1.28
CA ASP A 369 -19.42 19.54 -0.65
C ASP A 369 -20.24 20.26 0.45
N GLN A 370 -21.29 19.62 0.96
CA GLN A 370 -22.05 20.13 2.10
C GLN A 370 -21.15 20.19 3.34
N LEU A 371 -21.07 21.36 3.97
CA LEU A 371 -20.32 21.55 5.21
C LEU A 371 -21.21 21.35 6.44
N ALA A 372 -20.58 21.10 7.58
CA ALA A 372 -21.28 21.08 8.87
C ALA A 372 -22.04 22.40 9.11
N GLY A 373 -23.31 22.33 9.51
CA GLY A 373 -24.15 23.50 9.76
C GLY A 373 -24.78 24.12 8.51
N ASN A 374 -24.82 23.42 7.37
CA ASN A 374 -25.63 23.82 6.22
C ASN A 374 -27.14 23.82 6.57
N VAL A 375 -27.94 24.47 5.74
CA VAL A 375 -29.40 24.63 5.94
C VAL A 375 -30.24 23.75 5.00
N LEU A 376 -29.61 22.76 4.34
CA LEU A 376 -30.32 21.88 3.41
C LEU A 376 -31.17 20.89 4.21
N PRO A 377 -32.43 20.64 3.83
CA PRO A 377 -33.23 19.58 4.45
C PRO A 377 -32.57 18.21 4.26
N ASP A 378 -32.39 17.47 5.35
CA ASP A 378 -31.86 16.12 5.30
C ASP A 378 -32.97 15.12 4.92
N PRO A 379 -32.87 14.43 3.76
CA PRO A 379 -33.89 13.50 3.32
C PRO A 379 -34.04 12.28 4.24
N TYR A 380 -33.02 11.98 5.05
CA TYR A 380 -33.04 10.87 5.98
C TYR A 380 -33.56 11.25 7.35
N THR A 381 -33.56 12.50 7.78
CA THR A 381 -34.08 12.86 9.12
C THR A 381 -35.31 13.76 9.07
N GLY A 382 -35.49 14.51 7.97
CA GLY A 382 -36.52 15.54 7.83
C GLY A 382 -36.15 16.86 8.49
N GLU A 383 -35.00 16.93 9.18
CA GLU A 383 -34.52 18.11 9.88
C GLU A 383 -33.63 18.99 8.97
N GLU A 384 -33.34 20.20 9.43
CA GLU A 384 -32.39 21.10 8.78
C GLU A 384 -30.94 20.63 9.02
N GLY A 385 -30.15 20.55 7.95
CA GLY A 385 -28.73 20.24 7.97
C GLY A 385 -28.40 18.84 7.48
N GLN A 386 -27.99 18.73 6.22
CA GLN A 386 -27.44 17.49 5.68
C GLN A 386 -26.08 17.15 6.33
N PRO A 387 -25.70 15.87 6.41
CA PRO A 387 -24.38 15.47 6.91
C PRO A 387 -23.24 16.15 6.16
N ALA A 388 -22.10 16.40 6.83
CA ALA A 388 -20.93 17.02 6.20
C ALA A 388 -20.22 16.04 5.25
N LEU A 389 -19.91 16.48 4.03
CA LEU A 389 -19.26 15.71 2.97
C LEU A 389 -19.82 14.27 2.87
N PRO A 390 -21.15 14.13 2.66
CA PRO A 390 -21.81 12.84 2.69
C PRO A 390 -21.36 11.99 1.50
N TRP A 391 -21.42 10.67 1.64
CA TRP A 391 -21.18 9.79 0.51
C TRP A 391 -22.30 9.89 -0.54
N ARG A 392 -21.94 9.93 -1.83
CA ARG A 392 -22.88 10.03 -2.96
C ARG A 392 -23.92 8.90 -3.00
N GLY A 393 -23.61 7.73 -2.45
CA GLY A 393 -24.57 6.64 -2.30
C GLY A 393 -25.72 6.93 -1.34
N ARG A 394 -25.69 8.06 -0.63
CA ARG A 394 -26.81 8.59 0.16
C ARG A 394 -27.80 9.43 -0.67
N MET A 395 -27.52 9.77 -1.92
CA MET A 395 -28.45 10.54 -2.73
C MET A 395 -29.79 9.80 -2.89
N THR A 396 -30.90 10.49 -2.68
CA THR A 396 -32.24 9.89 -2.65
C THR A 396 -33.35 10.92 -2.93
N LEU A 397 -34.62 10.52 -2.79
CA LEU A 397 -35.79 11.39 -2.94
C LEU A 397 -35.81 12.53 -1.90
N ALA A 398 -36.69 13.52 -2.07
CA ALA A 398 -36.88 14.61 -1.11
C ALA A 398 -37.12 14.14 0.34
N ALA A 399 -37.78 12.99 0.49
CA ALA A 399 -37.78 12.18 1.70
C ALA A 399 -37.42 10.74 1.34
N ALA A 400 -36.38 10.19 1.98
CA ALA A 400 -35.84 8.88 1.66
C ALA A 400 -36.89 7.76 1.80
N PRO A 401 -36.77 6.64 1.06
CA PRO A 401 -37.65 5.49 1.23
C PRO A 401 -37.79 5.06 2.71
N GLY A 402 -39.01 4.75 3.12
CA GLY A 402 -39.34 4.42 4.52
C GLY A 402 -39.53 5.62 5.45
N ARG A 403 -39.35 6.87 4.97
CA ARG A 403 -39.69 8.09 5.72
C ARG A 403 -41.10 8.59 5.42
N ILE A 404 -41.67 9.30 6.40
CA ILE A 404 -42.98 9.95 6.24
C ILE A 404 -42.89 10.98 5.12
N GLY A 405 -43.83 10.94 4.18
CA GLY A 405 -43.86 11.86 3.04
C GLY A 405 -42.97 11.47 1.86
N SER A 406 -42.28 10.32 1.92
CA SER A 406 -41.54 9.79 0.77
C SER A 406 -42.45 9.54 -0.42
N THR A 407 -41.96 9.86 -1.61
CA THR A 407 -42.63 9.60 -2.90
C THR A 407 -42.31 8.21 -3.46
N ASP A 408 -41.50 7.41 -2.74
CA ASP A 408 -41.20 6.02 -3.10
C ASP A 408 -42.48 5.20 -3.32
N MET A 409 -42.44 4.28 -4.28
CA MET A 409 -43.59 3.51 -4.79
C MET A 409 -44.71 4.35 -5.42
N THR A 410 -44.44 5.59 -5.86
CA THR A 410 -45.40 6.42 -6.59
C THR A 410 -44.80 6.99 -7.87
N SER A 411 -45.65 7.46 -8.79
CA SER A 411 -45.19 8.11 -10.02
C SER A 411 -44.45 9.43 -9.77
N ALA A 412 -44.57 10.04 -8.59
CA ALA A 412 -43.85 11.26 -8.25
C ALA A 412 -42.34 11.01 -8.11
N ALA A 413 -41.92 9.81 -7.66
CA ALA A 413 -40.51 9.44 -7.61
C ALA A 413 -39.83 9.51 -8.99
N THR A 414 -40.56 9.17 -10.07
CA THR A 414 -40.05 9.30 -11.43
C THR A 414 -39.75 10.75 -11.79
N VAL A 415 -40.57 11.72 -11.33
CA VAL A 415 -40.35 13.14 -11.62
C VAL A 415 -39.05 13.64 -10.97
N GLU A 416 -38.82 13.28 -9.70
CA GLU A 416 -37.60 13.65 -8.97
C GLU A 416 -36.35 13.04 -9.61
N VAL A 417 -36.40 11.75 -9.96
CA VAL A 417 -35.30 11.07 -10.65
C VAL A 417 -35.05 11.68 -12.04
N SER A 418 -36.10 11.98 -12.81
CA SER A 418 -35.96 12.61 -14.12
C SER A 418 -35.36 14.02 -14.03
N ALA A 419 -35.62 14.78 -12.97
CA ALA A 419 -35.00 16.09 -12.76
C ALA A 419 -33.48 15.96 -12.57
N PHE A 420 -33.01 14.94 -11.84
CA PHE A 420 -31.59 14.68 -11.62
C PHE A 420 -30.86 14.22 -12.88
N PHE A 421 -31.46 13.28 -13.62
CA PHE A 421 -30.87 12.78 -14.87
C PHE A 421 -30.89 13.85 -15.96
N GLY A 422 -31.94 14.67 -16.01
CA GLY A 422 -32.06 15.75 -16.96
C GLY A 422 -32.50 15.31 -18.35
N THR A 423 -32.41 16.26 -19.29
CA THR A 423 -32.83 16.14 -20.69
C THR A 423 -31.69 16.22 -21.70
N VAL A 424 -30.45 16.44 -21.25
CA VAL A 424 -29.26 16.46 -22.13
C VAL A 424 -29.10 15.13 -22.88
N GLN A 425 -28.80 15.24 -24.19
CA GLN A 425 -28.59 14.09 -25.07
C GLN A 425 -27.18 14.11 -25.69
N ALA A 426 -26.75 12.96 -26.22
CA ALA A 426 -25.45 12.83 -26.89
C ALA A 426 -25.30 13.80 -28.07
N SER A 427 -26.39 14.09 -28.79
CA SER A 427 -26.41 15.02 -29.92
C SER A 427 -26.14 16.48 -29.55
N ASP A 428 -26.21 16.82 -28.26
CA ASP A 428 -25.89 18.16 -27.77
C ASP A 428 -24.38 18.43 -27.69
N PHE A 429 -23.57 17.38 -27.84
CA PHE A 429 -22.12 17.45 -27.84
C PHE A 429 -21.54 17.25 -29.25
N SER A 430 -20.62 18.13 -29.62
CA SER A 430 -19.84 18.01 -30.85
C SER A 430 -18.34 17.95 -30.52
N VAL A 431 -17.67 16.94 -31.04
CA VAL A 431 -16.22 16.72 -30.88
C VAL A 431 -15.52 17.09 -32.19
N GLN A 432 -14.71 18.14 -32.16
CA GLN A 432 -13.95 18.63 -33.32
C GLN A 432 -12.56 19.07 -32.91
N ASN A 433 -11.55 18.70 -33.70
CA ASN A 433 -10.14 19.08 -33.48
C ASN A 433 -9.62 18.80 -32.05
N GLY A 434 -10.06 17.70 -31.42
CA GLY A 434 -9.65 17.36 -30.05
C GLY A 434 -10.29 18.24 -28.98
N SER A 435 -11.38 18.94 -29.27
CA SER A 435 -12.13 19.75 -28.30
C SER A 435 -13.62 19.38 -28.29
N VAL A 436 -14.24 19.56 -27.12
CA VAL A 436 -15.67 19.33 -26.91
C VAL A 436 -16.41 20.67 -26.92
N SER A 437 -17.54 20.70 -27.61
CA SER A 437 -18.47 21.84 -27.62
C SER A 437 -19.86 21.37 -27.22
N TYR A 438 -20.55 22.17 -26.41
CA TYR A 438 -21.88 21.87 -25.90
C TYR A 438 -22.90 22.91 -26.37
N SER A 439 -24.04 22.47 -26.90
CA SER A 439 -25.12 23.34 -27.37
C SER A 439 -26.51 22.94 -26.88
N GLY A 440 -26.59 22.09 -25.85
CA GLY A 440 -27.84 21.58 -25.29
C GLY A 440 -28.50 22.49 -24.25
N PRO A 441 -29.50 21.95 -23.52
CA PRO A 441 -30.19 22.66 -22.43
C PRO A 441 -29.24 23.19 -21.35
N GLN A 442 -29.51 24.38 -20.81
CA GLN A 442 -28.70 24.96 -19.73
C GLN A 442 -29.10 24.38 -18.36
N GLU A 443 -28.81 23.10 -18.16
CA GLU A 443 -29.08 22.35 -16.93
C GLU A 443 -27.78 21.73 -16.36
N TRP A 444 -27.74 21.49 -15.05
CA TRP A 444 -26.60 20.86 -14.34
C TRP A 444 -27.02 19.50 -13.79
N THR A 445 -27.08 18.52 -14.68
CA THR A 445 -27.69 17.20 -14.45
C THR A 445 -26.66 16.08 -14.63
N LEU A 446 -27.01 14.88 -14.15
CA LEU A 446 -26.16 13.70 -14.31
C LEU A 446 -25.86 13.40 -15.79
N SER A 447 -26.85 13.52 -16.68
CA SER A 447 -26.61 13.26 -18.12
C SER A 447 -25.62 14.26 -18.72
N ARG A 448 -25.67 15.55 -18.33
CA ARG A 448 -24.69 16.53 -18.80
C ARG A 448 -23.27 16.18 -18.36
N PHE A 449 -23.09 15.83 -17.09
CA PHE A 449 -21.81 15.42 -16.52
C PHE A 449 -21.24 14.20 -17.27
N ILE A 450 -22.02 13.12 -17.37
CA ILE A 450 -21.57 11.86 -17.95
C ILE A 450 -21.32 11.98 -19.46
N LEU A 451 -22.21 12.65 -20.21
CA LEU A 451 -22.07 12.80 -21.66
C LEU A 451 -20.97 13.79 -22.06
N HIS A 452 -20.69 14.81 -21.23
CA HIS A 452 -19.52 15.67 -21.41
C HIS A 452 -18.23 14.84 -21.36
N TYR A 453 -18.06 14.01 -20.34
CA TYR A 453 -16.88 13.16 -20.23
C TYR A 453 -16.81 12.06 -21.30
N ALA A 454 -17.93 11.51 -21.74
CA ALA A 454 -17.94 10.61 -22.89
C ALA A 454 -17.46 11.33 -24.17
N ALA A 455 -17.92 12.56 -24.42
CA ALA A 455 -17.42 13.37 -25.53
C ALA A 455 -15.94 13.72 -25.38
N LEU A 456 -15.48 13.97 -24.15
CA LEU A 456 -14.07 14.27 -23.85
C LEU A 456 -13.16 13.06 -24.06
N CYS A 457 -13.57 11.88 -23.63
CA CYS A 457 -12.87 10.62 -23.91
C CYS A 457 -12.74 10.37 -25.41
N LYS A 458 -13.80 10.65 -26.19
CA LYS A 458 -13.75 10.60 -27.66
C LYS A 458 -12.74 11.63 -28.22
N ALA A 459 -12.74 12.85 -27.69
CA ALA A 459 -11.81 13.90 -28.11
C ALA A 459 -10.34 13.53 -27.82
N ALA A 460 -10.09 12.78 -26.74
CA ALA A 460 -8.77 12.30 -26.36
C ALA A 460 -8.24 11.14 -27.23
N GLY A 461 -9.08 10.57 -28.11
CA GLY A 461 -8.72 9.42 -28.95
C GLY A 461 -9.32 8.08 -28.51
N GLY A 462 -10.18 8.09 -27.48
CA GLY A 462 -10.87 6.92 -26.96
C GLY A 462 -10.27 6.37 -25.66
N VAL A 463 -11.07 5.55 -24.99
CA VAL A 463 -10.73 4.79 -23.78
C VAL A 463 -11.21 3.35 -23.93
N ASP A 464 -10.60 2.40 -23.24
CA ASP A 464 -10.98 0.99 -23.25
C ASP A 464 -12.34 0.76 -22.57
N ALA A 465 -12.61 1.51 -21.50
CA ALA A 465 -13.85 1.41 -20.74
C ALA A 465 -14.32 2.75 -20.18
N PHE A 466 -15.62 2.87 -19.91
CA PHE A 466 -16.26 4.07 -19.39
C PHE A 466 -17.39 3.71 -18.42
N CYS A 467 -17.36 4.27 -17.21
CA CYS A 467 -18.43 4.11 -16.23
C CYS A 467 -19.50 5.20 -16.38
N ILE A 468 -20.79 4.83 -16.40
CA ILE A 468 -21.92 5.78 -16.50
C ILE A 468 -22.36 6.37 -15.16
N GLY A 469 -21.75 5.89 -14.07
CA GLY A 469 -22.03 6.27 -12.70
C GLY A 469 -21.37 5.30 -11.73
N SER A 470 -21.32 5.69 -10.46
CA SER A 470 -20.70 4.87 -9.43
C SER A 470 -21.33 5.04 -8.05
N GLU A 471 -21.49 3.94 -7.33
CA GLU A 471 -21.95 3.87 -5.94
C GLU A 471 -23.23 4.68 -5.63
N MET A 472 -24.15 4.79 -6.58
CA MET A 472 -25.40 5.53 -6.46
C MET A 472 -26.51 4.71 -5.79
N ARG A 473 -26.17 3.99 -4.71
CA ARG A 473 -27.04 3.01 -4.05
C ARG A 473 -28.41 3.56 -3.66
N GLY A 474 -28.45 4.74 -3.03
CA GLY A 474 -29.71 5.36 -2.64
C GLY A 474 -30.60 5.72 -3.83
N LEU A 475 -30.00 6.01 -4.99
CA LEU A 475 -30.67 6.40 -6.23
C LEU A 475 -31.19 5.17 -6.99
N THR A 476 -30.39 4.10 -7.11
CA THR A 476 -30.76 2.87 -7.84
C THR A 476 -31.90 2.11 -7.17
N GLN A 477 -32.05 2.27 -5.84
CA GLN A 477 -33.09 1.61 -5.04
C GLN A 477 -34.43 2.35 -5.00
N ILE A 478 -34.55 3.55 -5.59
CA ILE A 478 -35.80 4.31 -5.68
C ILE A 478 -36.82 3.54 -6.53
N ARG A 479 -38.07 3.47 -6.05
CA ARG A 479 -39.18 2.80 -6.74
C ARG A 479 -40.25 3.79 -7.17
N SER A 480 -40.78 3.63 -8.38
CA SER A 480 -42.03 4.29 -8.81
C SER A 480 -43.24 3.35 -8.84
N GLY A 481 -43.00 2.09 -8.49
CA GLY A 481 -43.96 1.01 -8.29
C GLY A 481 -43.22 -0.19 -7.68
N ARG A 482 -43.93 -1.22 -7.22
CA ARG A 482 -43.35 -2.33 -6.44
C ARG A 482 -42.03 -2.87 -7.00
N ASN A 483 -41.99 -3.14 -8.32
CA ASN A 483 -40.81 -3.64 -9.05
C ASN A 483 -40.41 -2.70 -10.20
N THR A 484 -40.60 -1.40 -10.05
CA THR A 484 -40.27 -0.41 -11.10
C THR A 484 -39.25 0.59 -10.56
N PHE A 485 -38.06 0.58 -11.13
CA PHE A 485 -36.92 1.37 -10.67
C PHE A 485 -36.57 2.47 -11.71
N PRO A 486 -37.07 3.71 -11.56
CA PRO A 486 -36.87 4.77 -12.56
C PRO A 486 -35.40 5.09 -12.83
N SER A 487 -34.53 5.04 -11.82
CA SER A 487 -33.10 5.32 -12.00
C SER A 487 -32.40 4.27 -12.86
N VAL A 488 -32.79 2.99 -12.73
CA VAL A 488 -32.24 1.90 -13.54
C VAL A 488 -32.62 2.09 -15.01
N ALA A 489 -33.88 2.45 -15.29
CA ALA A 489 -34.31 2.79 -16.64
C ALA A 489 -33.53 4.00 -17.22
N ALA A 490 -33.33 5.04 -16.41
CA ALA A 490 -32.57 6.22 -16.83
C ALA A 490 -31.08 5.91 -17.08
N PHE A 491 -30.47 5.01 -16.33
CA PHE A 491 -29.10 4.53 -16.60
C PHE A 491 -29.01 3.71 -17.90
N ILE A 492 -30.02 2.90 -18.22
CA ILE A 492 -30.08 2.19 -19.51
C ILE A 492 -30.12 3.19 -20.67
N ASP A 493 -30.97 4.22 -20.57
CA ASP A 493 -31.05 5.28 -21.58
C ASP A 493 -29.72 6.05 -21.69
N LEU A 494 -29.10 6.37 -20.56
CA LEU A 494 -27.80 7.05 -20.52
C LEU A 494 -26.69 6.20 -21.14
N ALA A 495 -26.66 4.89 -20.90
CA ALA A 495 -25.70 3.97 -21.52
C ALA A 495 -25.84 3.97 -23.05
N ALA A 496 -27.06 4.02 -23.58
CA ALA A 496 -27.30 4.15 -25.01
C ALA A 496 -26.79 5.50 -25.58
N GLN A 497 -26.94 6.59 -24.83
CA GLN A 497 -26.39 7.90 -25.22
C GLN A 497 -24.85 7.91 -25.20
N VAL A 498 -24.22 7.33 -24.18
CA VAL A 498 -22.76 7.16 -24.10
C VAL A 498 -22.26 6.30 -25.27
N ARG A 499 -22.96 5.21 -25.61
CA ARG A 499 -22.65 4.37 -26.77
C ARG A 499 -22.70 5.15 -28.08
N HIS A 500 -23.62 6.11 -28.24
CA HIS A 500 -23.68 6.96 -29.42
C HIS A 500 -22.43 7.83 -29.60
N LEU A 501 -21.84 8.31 -28.49
CA LEU A 501 -20.62 9.11 -28.52
C LEU A 501 -19.37 8.24 -28.73
N LEU A 502 -19.18 7.22 -27.89
CA LEU A 502 -17.94 6.45 -27.82
C LEU A 502 -17.85 5.32 -28.86
N GLY A 503 -18.97 4.90 -29.43
CA GLY A 503 -19.01 3.82 -30.41
C GLY A 503 -18.91 2.43 -29.77
N PRO A 504 -18.83 1.37 -30.60
CA PRO A 504 -18.92 -0.02 -30.13
C PRO A 504 -17.66 -0.55 -29.45
N ASP A 505 -16.50 0.08 -29.65
CA ASP A 505 -15.21 -0.47 -29.19
C ASP A 505 -14.94 -0.19 -27.70
N THR A 506 -15.44 0.93 -27.17
CA THR A 506 -15.30 1.26 -25.74
C THR A 506 -16.29 0.46 -24.92
N LYS A 507 -15.82 -0.22 -23.86
CA LYS A 507 -16.69 -0.95 -22.94
C LYS A 507 -17.44 0.02 -22.02
N ILE A 508 -18.71 -0.22 -21.75
CA ILE A 508 -19.54 0.63 -20.89
C ILE A 508 -20.08 -0.19 -19.72
N SER A 509 -20.06 0.38 -18.51
CA SER A 509 -20.71 -0.22 -17.35
C SER A 509 -21.13 0.82 -16.32
N TYR A 510 -21.76 0.36 -15.24
CA TYR A 510 -22.01 1.07 -14.00
C TYR A 510 -21.16 0.44 -12.89
N ALA A 511 -20.50 1.25 -12.07
CA ALA A 511 -19.69 0.77 -10.94
C ALA A 511 -20.57 0.68 -9.69
N ALA A 512 -21.12 -0.49 -9.42
CA ALA A 512 -22.02 -0.70 -8.30
C ALA A 512 -21.27 -0.82 -6.98
N ASP A 513 -21.79 -0.23 -5.90
CA ASP A 513 -21.32 -0.51 -4.55
C ASP A 513 -21.46 -2.02 -4.23
N TRP A 514 -20.50 -2.59 -3.50
CA TRP A 514 -20.51 -4.01 -3.11
C TRP A 514 -21.80 -4.43 -2.37
N SER A 515 -22.51 -3.50 -1.74
CA SER A 515 -23.77 -3.76 -1.04
C SER A 515 -25.03 -3.55 -1.90
N GLU A 516 -24.90 -3.21 -3.19
CA GLU A 516 -26.06 -3.01 -4.09
C GLU A 516 -26.11 -3.97 -5.29
N TYR A 517 -24.97 -4.40 -5.85
CA TYR A 517 -24.90 -5.08 -7.16
C TYR A 517 -25.80 -6.32 -7.27
N PHE A 518 -25.92 -7.07 -6.16
CA PHE A 518 -26.55 -8.38 -6.08
C PHE A 518 -28.07 -8.37 -5.89
N GLY A 519 -28.66 -7.20 -5.64
CA GLY A 519 -30.10 -7.03 -5.46
C GLY A 519 -30.50 -6.23 -4.22
N TYR A 520 -31.77 -5.84 -4.18
CA TYR A 520 -32.36 -4.95 -3.18
C TYR A 520 -33.35 -5.72 -2.30
N GLN A 521 -33.31 -5.44 -0.99
CA GLN A 521 -34.26 -5.95 0.00
C GLN A 521 -34.92 -4.77 0.73
N PRO A 522 -36.11 -4.34 0.29
CA PRO A 522 -36.84 -3.25 0.93
C PRO A 522 -37.09 -3.53 2.41
N GLN A 523 -36.85 -2.53 3.26
CA GLN A 523 -37.11 -2.61 4.70
C GLN A 523 -38.52 -2.13 5.06
N ASP A 524 -39.50 -2.43 4.20
CA ASP A 524 -40.90 -2.02 4.32
C ASP A 524 -41.82 -3.16 4.84
N GLY A 525 -41.22 -4.30 5.20
CA GLY A 525 -41.93 -5.46 5.75
C GLY A 525 -42.59 -6.37 4.71
N THR A 526 -42.43 -6.08 3.41
CA THR A 526 -42.93 -6.94 2.32
C THR A 526 -42.24 -8.31 2.29
N GLY A 527 -40.97 -8.38 2.70
CA GLY A 527 -40.14 -9.57 2.50
C GLY A 527 -39.68 -9.75 1.05
N ASP A 528 -39.77 -8.70 0.23
CA ASP A 528 -39.33 -8.72 -1.16
C ASP A 528 -37.80 -8.83 -1.26
N ARG A 529 -37.32 -9.55 -2.29
CA ARG A 529 -35.92 -9.58 -2.72
C ARG A 529 -35.90 -9.36 -4.23
N LEU A 530 -35.46 -8.19 -4.66
CA LEU A 530 -35.60 -7.72 -6.03
C LEU A 530 -34.24 -7.58 -6.69
N PHE A 531 -34.01 -8.25 -7.80
CA PHE A 531 -32.80 -8.08 -8.60
C PHE A 531 -32.90 -6.82 -9.48
N HIS A 532 -33.04 -5.67 -8.82
CA HIS A 532 -33.37 -4.38 -9.43
C HIS A 532 -32.40 -3.91 -10.52
N LEU A 533 -31.12 -4.32 -10.47
CA LEU A 533 -30.11 -3.96 -11.46
C LEU A 533 -30.02 -4.94 -12.64
N ASP A 534 -30.67 -6.11 -12.59
CA ASP A 534 -30.63 -7.08 -13.69
C ASP A 534 -31.04 -6.51 -15.05
N PRO A 535 -32.04 -5.61 -15.17
CA PRO A 535 -32.34 -4.96 -16.44
C PRO A 535 -31.15 -4.18 -17.02
N LEU A 536 -30.38 -3.46 -16.17
CA LEU A 536 -29.18 -2.75 -16.59
C LEU A 536 -28.06 -3.74 -16.93
N TRP A 537 -27.84 -4.74 -16.07
CA TRP A 537 -26.84 -5.79 -16.29
C TRP A 537 -27.11 -6.64 -17.53
N ALA A 538 -28.37 -6.79 -17.95
CA ALA A 538 -28.74 -7.49 -19.18
C ALA A 538 -28.73 -6.60 -20.42
N ASP A 539 -28.72 -5.27 -20.28
CA ASP A 539 -28.77 -4.36 -21.42
C ASP A 539 -27.58 -4.55 -22.36
N ALA A 540 -27.83 -4.48 -23.67
CA ALA A 540 -26.80 -4.74 -24.68
C ALA A 540 -25.70 -3.66 -24.74
N ASN A 541 -25.94 -2.47 -24.17
CA ASN A 541 -24.93 -1.41 -24.11
C ASN A 541 -23.96 -1.61 -22.94
N ILE A 542 -24.30 -2.44 -21.95
CA ILE A 542 -23.43 -2.74 -20.80
C ILE A 542 -22.55 -3.94 -21.12
N ASP A 543 -21.23 -3.82 -21.00
CA ASP A 543 -20.28 -4.84 -21.43
C ASP A 543 -19.76 -5.73 -20.30
N PHE A 544 -19.81 -5.25 -19.06
CA PHE A 544 -19.33 -5.93 -17.87
C PHE A 544 -20.12 -5.49 -16.63
N ILE A 545 -20.02 -6.24 -15.53
CA ILE A 545 -20.59 -5.87 -14.24
C ILE A 545 -19.49 -5.20 -13.41
N GLY A 546 -19.63 -3.90 -13.15
CA GLY A 546 -18.70 -3.17 -12.30
C GLY A 546 -19.09 -3.30 -10.82
N ILE A 547 -18.12 -3.66 -9.97
CA ILE A 547 -18.30 -3.74 -8.53
C ILE A 547 -17.16 -3.00 -7.83
N ASP A 548 -17.50 -2.03 -6.98
CA ASP A 548 -16.59 -1.40 -6.03
C ASP A 548 -16.51 -2.29 -4.78
N ASN A 549 -15.57 -3.23 -4.81
CA ASN A 549 -15.48 -4.37 -3.92
C ASN A 549 -14.71 -4.06 -2.63
N TYR A 550 -15.45 -3.75 -1.57
CA TYR A 550 -14.93 -3.51 -0.23
C TYR A 550 -15.53 -4.47 0.82
N MET A 551 -15.78 -5.71 0.42
CA MET A 551 -16.36 -6.74 1.29
C MET A 551 -15.38 -7.16 2.40
N PRO A 552 -15.81 -7.34 3.67
CA PRO A 552 -14.93 -7.73 4.77
C PRO A 552 -14.24 -9.08 4.55
N LEU A 553 -12.94 -9.16 4.87
CA LEU A 553 -12.15 -10.40 4.86
C LEU A 553 -11.76 -10.88 6.27
N SER A 554 -12.28 -10.22 7.32
CA SER A 554 -12.02 -10.63 8.69
C SER A 554 -13.12 -10.15 9.65
N ASP A 555 -13.19 -10.80 10.81
CA ASP A 555 -13.95 -10.37 11.98
C ASP A 555 -13.03 -10.42 13.22
N TRP A 556 -11.84 -9.82 13.09
CA TRP A 556 -10.76 -9.90 14.10
C TRP A 556 -10.95 -8.89 15.23
N ARG A 557 -10.47 -9.21 16.44
CA ARG A 557 -10.51 -8.34 17.64
C ARG A 557 -9.16 -8.41 18.36
N GLU A 558 -8.91 -7.47 19.28
CA GLU A 558 -7.66 -7.45 20.05
C GLU A 558 -7.50 -8.65 21.00
N SER A 559 -8.59 -9.17 21.58
CA SER A 559 -8.53 -10.23 22.59
C SER A 559 -8.30 -11.62 21.99
N VAL A 560 -7.51 -12.46 22.64
CA VAL A 560 -7.28 -13.85 22.19
C VAL A 560 -8.50 -14.78 22.34
N ASP A 561 -9.53 -14.31 23.05
CA ASP A 561 -10.75 -15.08 23.33
C ASP A 561 -11.80 -14.99 22.21
N HIS A 562 -11.57 -14.17 21.17
CA HIS A 562 -12.52 -14.06 20.07
C HIS A 562 -12.55 -15.35 19.23
N VAL A 563 -13.67 -15.59 18.56
CA VAL A 563 -13.97 -16.87 17.86
C VAL A 563 -12.91 -17.21 16.82
N ASP A 564 -12.44 -16.25 16.03
CA ASP A 564 -11.47 -16.48 14.95
C ASP A 564 -10.06 -16.82 15.47
N ALA A 565 -9.64 -16.26 16.61
CA ALA A 565 -8.36 -16.55 17.27
C ALA A 565 -8.29 -17.98 17.83
N GLN A 566 -9.43 -18.68 17.94
CA GLN A 566 -9.46 -20.09 18.33
C GLN A 566 -8.94 -21.02 17.21
N SER A 567 -8.98 -20.57 15.95
CA SER A 567 -8.56 -21.38 14.78
C SER A 567 -7.36 -20.79 14.05
N TRP A 568 -7.16 -19.48 14.15
CA TRP A 568 -6.13 -18.74 13.44
C TRP A 568 -5.22 -18.02 14.42
N ASP A 569 -3.95 -17.89 14.07
CA ASP A 569 -2.92 -17.25 14.90
C ASP A 569 -2.87 -15.74 14.75
N ALA A 570 -3.16 -15.21 13.57
CA ALA A 570 -3.14 -13.78 13.31
C ALA A 570 -4.10 -13.38 12.19
N ILE A 571 -4.56 -12.12 12.23
CA ILE A 571 -5.30 -11.49 11.12
C ILE A 571 -4.51 -11.47 9.81
N TYR A 572 -3.18 -11.48 9.89
CA TYR A 572 -2.27 -11.45 8.74
C TYR A 572 -2.15 -12.79 8.00
N ASN A 573 -2.75 -13.86 8.51
CA ASN A 573 -2.67 -15.18 7.91
C ASN A 573 -3.42 -15.18 6.56
N LEU A 574 -2.73 -15.53 5.47
CA LEU A 574 -3.31 -15.50 4.12
C LEU A 574 -4.46 -16.51 3.96
N ASP A 575 -4.36 -17.69 4.57
CA ASP A 575 -5.41 -18.70 4.49
C ASP A 575 -6.67 -18.24 5.25
N TYR A 576 -6.50 -17.52 6.37
CA TYR A 576 -7.62 -16.89 7.08
C TYR A 576 -8.32 -15.86 6.20
N LEU A 577 -7.58 -14.91 5.61
CA LEU A 577 -8.15 -13.87 4.75
C LEU A 577 -8.81 -14.48 3.51
N GLN A 578 -8.18 -15.48 2.87
CA GLN A 578 -8.73 -16.17 1.71
C GLN A 578 -10.00 -16.96 2.04
N SER A 579 -10.04 -17.63 3.20
CA SER A 579 -11.24 -18.36 3.66
C SER A 579 -12.44 -17.44 3.87
N ASN A 580 -12.19 -16.14 4.06
CA ASN A 580 -13.20 -15.11 4.18
C ASN A 580 -13.50 -14.40 2.85
N ILE A 581 -13.00 -14.80 1.68
CA ILE A 581 -13.42 -14.15 0.41
C ILE A 581 -14.82 -14.65 0.02
N GLU A 582 -15.03 -15.96 -0.03
CA GLU A 582 -16.35 -16.62 -0.16
C GLU A 582 -16.69 -17.36 1.14
N GLY A 583 -16.61 -16.65 2.27
CA GLY A 583 -16.91 -17.15 3.61
C GLY A 583 -17.07 -16.01 4.63
N GLY A 584 -17.43 -16.31 5.88
CA GLY A 584 -17.53 -15.31 6.96
C GLY A 584 -18.74 -14.38 6.87
N GLU A 585 -18.60 -13.14 7.37
CA GLU A 585 -19.67 -12.12 7.36
C GLU A 585 -20.11 -11.82 5.92
N GLY A 586 -21.42 -11.95 5.64
CA GLY A 586 -21.99 -11.70 4.32
C GLY A 586 -21.98 -12.90 3.37
N TYR A 587 -21.45 -14.03 3.80
CA TYR A 587 -21.52 -15.31 3.08
C TYR A 587 -22.13 -16.40 3.96
N ASP A 588 -21.45 -16.76 5.05
CA ASP A 588 -21.90 -17.81 5.96
C ASP A 588 -22.93 -17.27 6.96
N TRP A 589 -22.71 -16.07 7.45
CA TRP A 589 -23.47 -15.48 8.55
C TRP A 589 -23.53 -13.95 8.49
N TYR A 590 -24.39 -13.35 9.30
CA TYR A 590 -24.49 -11.92 9.53
C TYR A 590 -24.74 -11.61 11.03
N TYR A 591 -24.62 -10.34 11.40
CA TYR A 591 -25.01 -9.83 12.71
C TYR A 591 -26.31 -9.03 12.61
N GLY A 592 -27.30 -9.36 13.44
CA GLY A 592 -28.60 -8.67 13.47
C GLY A 592 -28.58 -7.36 14.26
N SER A 593 -27.62 -7.21 15.18
CA SER A 593 -27.42 -5.98 15.95
C SER A 593 -25.95 -5.73 16.29
N ILE A 594 -25.66 -4.59 16.91
CA ILE A 594 -24.31 -4.28 17.42
C ILE A 594 -23.97 -5.16 18.63
N GLU A 595 -24.94 -5.45 19.49
CA GLU A 595 -24.76 -6.32 20.66
C GLU A 595 -24.42 -7.75 20.24
N GLU A 596 -25.09 -8.27 19.20
CA GLU A 596 -24.76 -9.58 18.62
C GLU A 596 -23.35 -9.58 18.01
N ARG A 597 -22.93 -8.48 17.38
CA ARG A 597 -21.58 -8.35 16.83
C ARG A 597 -20.52 -8.36 17.92
N ASP A 598 -20.73 -7.60 18.98
CA ASP A 598 -19.78 -7.51 20.10
C ASP A 598 -19.64 -8.86 20.83
N ALA A 599 -20.72 -9.64 20.89
CA ALA A 599 -20.73 -10.99 21.45
C ALA A 599 -20.37 -12.10 20.44
N GLN A 600 -20.08 -11.77 19.17
CA GLN A 600 -19.88 -12.72 18.06
C GLN A 600 -21.01 -13.77 17.90
N ILE A 601 -22.26 -13.34 18.11
CA ILE A 601 -23.46 -14.14 17.84
C ILE A 601 -23.72 -14.13 16.32
N ARG A 602 -23.09 -15.05 15.62
CA ARG A 602 -23.14 -15.19 14.16
C ARG A 602 -24.41 -15.90 13.71
N THR A 603 -25.34 -15.18 13.07
CA THR A 603 -26.60 -15.75 12.55
C THR A 603 -26.41 -16.29 11.13
N PRO A 604 -26.67 -17.58 10.86
CA PRO A 604 -26.47 -18.16 9.53
C PRO A 604 -27.36 -17.53 8.44
N ILE A 605 -26.79 -17.33 7.24
CA ILE A 605 -27.55 -16.89 6.06
C ILE A 605 -28.16 -18.10 5.35
N THR A 606 -29.50 -18.17 5.33
CA THR A 606 -30.26 -19.28 4.71
C THR A 606 -31.46 -18.75 3.92
N ASP A 607 -31.94 -19.51 2.93
CA ASP A 607 -33.17 -19.24 2.18
C ASP A 607 -34.27 -20.30 2.47
N GLY A 608 -34.16 -20.95 3.63
CA GLY A 608 -35.12 -21.94 4.11
C GLY A 608 -35.45 -23.03 3.09
N ALA A 609 -36.69 -23.03 2.58
CA ALA A 609 -37.24 -24.09 1.74
C ALA A 609 -36.71 -24.12 0.30
N HIS A 610 -36.08 -23.05 -0.18
CA HIS A 610 -35.64 -22.92 -1.57
C HIS A 610 -34.16 -23.24 -1.78
N ASP A 611 -33.35 -23.24 -0.70
CA ASP A 611 -31.91 -23.52 -0.74
C ASP A 611 -31.11 -22.62 -1.72
N GLU A 612 -31.60 -21.39 -1.96
CA GLU A 612 -30.94 -20.37 -2.80
C GLU A 612 -30.31 -19.26 -1.92
N ALA A 613 -29.62 -19.63 -0.82
CA ALA A 613 -29.07 -18.67 0.14
C ALA A 613 -28.15 -17.60 -0.47
N TRP A 614 -27.52 -17.90 -1.61
CA TRP A 614 -26.69 -16.97 -2.39
C TRP A 614 -27.40 -15.66 -2.75
N ILE A 615 -28.74 -15.64 -2.86
CA ILE A 615 -29.47 -14.39 -3.14
C ILE A 615 -29.36 -13.36 -2.02
N TYR A 616 -29.01 -13.78 -0.80
CA TYR A 616 -28.82 -12.92 0.38
C TYR A 616 -27.34 -12.68 0.73
N ARG A 617 -26.41 -13.33 0.01
CA ARG A 617 -24.98 -13.26 0.29
C ARG A 617 -24.32 -12.27 -0.65
N TYR A 618 -24.00 -11.08 -0.17
CA TYR A 618 -23.32 -10.07 -0.99
C TYR A 618 -21.89 -10.49 -1.40
N LYS A 619 -21.31 -11.51 -0.77
CA LYS A 619 -20.00 -12.07 -1.17
C LYS A 619 -20.09 -13.21 -2.16
N ASP A 620 -21.28 -13.75 -2.40
CA ASP A 620 -21.46 -14.94 -3.24
C ASP A 620 -21.56 -14.58 -4.73
N ILE A 621 -20.52 -13.88 -5.21
CA ILE A 621 -20.37 -13.41 -6.58
C ILE A 621 -20.49 -14.58 -7.56
N ARG A 622 -19.89 -15.73 -7.23
CA ARG A 622 -19.87 -16.91 -8.09
C ARG A 622 -21.26 -17.49 -8.30
N ASN A 623 -22.04 -17.69 -7.24
CA ASN A 623 -23.39 -18.21 -7.41
C ASN A 623 -24.34 -17.16 -8.00
N TRP A 624 -24.18 -15.88 -7.67
CA TRP A 624 -24.93 -14.82 -8.36
C TRP A 624 -24.67 -14.87 -9.88
N TRP A 625 -23.41 -14.89 -10.30
CA TRP A 625 -23.04 -14.93 -11.71
C TRP A 625 -23.48 -16.22 -12.42
N SER A 626 -23.44 -17.37 -11.75
CA SER A 626 -23.69 -18.69 -12.36
C SER A 626 -25.16 -19.11 -12.44
N ASN A 627 -26.07 -18.39 -11.77
CA ASN A 627 -27.47 -18.80 -11.64
C ASN A 627 -28.45 -17.88 -12.39
N LEU A 628 -29.66 -18.39 -12.64
CA LEU A 628 -30.77 -17.56 -13.06
C LEU A 628 -31.34 -16.84 -11.84
N HIS A 629 -31.72 -15.59 -12.00
CA HIS A 629 -32.26 -14.78 -10.92
C HIS A 629 -33.78 -14.83 -10.93
N TYR A 630 -34.37 -15.02 -9.75
CA TYR A 630 -35.81 -15.01 -9.54
C TYR A 630 -36.12 -14.13 -8.33
N ASP A 631 -36.86 -13.05 -8.55
CA ASP A 631 -37.30 -12.19 -7.47
C ASP A 631 -38.05 -12.99 -6.39
N ARG A 632 -37.96 -12.53 -5.15
CA ARG A 632 -38.90 -12.91 -4.08
C ARG A 632 -39.95 -11.82 -3.96
N ILE A 633 -41.20 -12.20 -4.14
CA ILE A 633 -42.37 -11.33 -3.96
C ILE A 633 -43.16 -11.87 -2.78
N ASP A 634 -43.33 -11.05 -1.74
CA ASP A 634 -43.89 -11.46 -0.46
C ASP A 634 -43.15 -12.68 0.14
N GLY A 635 -41.82 -12.73 -0.06
CA GLY A 635 -40.96 -13.85 0.32
C GLY A 635 -41.06 -15.09 -0.58
N MET A 636 -41.96 -15.11 -1.58
CA MET A 636 -42.13 -16.24 -2.48
C MET A 636 -41.34 -16.06 -3.79
N ARG A 637 -40.62 -17.10 -4.20
CA ARG A 637 -39.91 -17.15 -5.49
C ARG A 637 -40.86 -16.95 -6.67
N ALA A 638 -40.54 -16.01 -7.53
CA ALA A 638 -41.24 -15.78 -8.79
C ALA A 638 -41.16 -17.01 -9.72
N ASN A 639 -42.16 -17.17 -10.59
CA ASN A 639 -42.20 -18.29 -11.54
C ASN A 639 -41.25 -18.08 -12.74
N GLU A 640 -41.07 -16.83 -13.14
CA GLU A 640 -40.21 -16.45 -14.27
C GLU A 640 -38.92 -15.81 -13.75
N PRO A 641 -37.77 -16.07 -14.40
CA PRO A 641 -36.54 -15.38 -14.05
C PRO A 641 -36.56 -13.92 -14.54
N THR A 642 -35.62 -13.13 -14.05
CA THR A 642 -35.33 -11.79 -14.59
C THR A 642 -34.66 -11.87 -15.97
N ALA A 643 -34.27 -10.72 -16.51
CA ALA A 643 -33.53 -10.64 -17.77
C ALA A 643 -32.08 -11.19 -17.69
N TRP A 644 -31.55 -11.45 -16.50
CA TRP A 644 -30.17 -11.95 -16.34
C TRP A 644 -30.04 -13.40 -16.82
N LEU A 645 -29.03 -13.66 -17.66
CA LEU A 645 -28.62 -14.99 -18.06
C LEU A 645 -27.32 -15.41 -17.34
N LYS A 646 -27.20 -16.72 -17.09
CA LYS A 646 -26.04 -17.31 -16.42
C LYS A 646 -24.75 -16.96 -17.14
N GLY A 647 -23.79 -16.41 -16.40
CA GLY A 647 -22.44 -16.15 -16.87
C GLY A 647 -22.33 -15.32 -18.15
N GLN A 648 -23.30 -14.43 -18.40
CA GLN A 648 -23.40 -13.72 -19.67
C GLN A 648 -22.35 -12.61 -19.86
N LYS A 649 -21.81 -12.05 -18.77
CA LYS A 649 -20.87 -10.93 -18.81
C LYS A 649 -19.79 -11.08 -17.73
N PRO A 650 -18.55 -10.60 -17.99
CA PRO A 650 -17.50 -10.59 -16.98
C PRO A 650 -17.81 -9.60 -15.86
N ILE A 651 -17.16 -9.82 -14.73
CA ILE A 651 -17.18 -8.94 -13.55
C ILE A 651 -15.82 -8.28 -13.45
N TRP A 652 -15.83 -6.96 -13.30
CA TRP A 652 -14.64 -6.16 -13.06
C TRP A 652 -14.77 -5.56 -11.66
N PHE A 653 -13.70 -5.66 -10.86
CA PHE A 653 -13.60 -4.85 -9.64
C PHE A 653 -13.20 -3.45 -10.05
N THR A 654 -14.20 -2.60 -10.28
CA THR A 654 -14.02 -1.19 -10.68
C THR A 654 -13.29 -0.40 -9.60
N GLU A 655 -13.42 -0.84 -8.36
CA GLU A 655 -12.54 -0.56 -7.24
C GLU A 655 -12.38 -1.83 -6.37
N TYR A 656 -11.23 -1.99 -5.72
CA TYR A 656 -11.08 -2.83 -4.54
C TYR A 656 -9.88 -2.36 -3.73
N GLY A 657 -9.88 -2.60 -2.42
CA GLY A 657 -8.73 -2.24 -1.61
C GLY A 657 -9.01 -2.32 -0.11
N CYS A 658 -7.95 -2.13 0.66
CA CYS A 658 -8.01 -2.02 2.11
C CYS A 658 -7.09 -0.88 2.54
N ALA A 659 -7.54 -0.07 3.49
CA ALA A 659 -6.73 0.96 4.12
C ALA A 659 -5.54 0.34 4.87
N ALA A 660 -4.41 1.05 4.93
CA ALA A 660 -3.26 0.66 5.75
C ALA A 660 -3.46 1.05 7.22
N ILE A 661 -4.44 0.42 7.85
CA ILE A 661 -4.84 0.68 9.22
C ILE A 661 -5.12 -0.65 9.93
N ASP A 662 -4.84 -0.70 11.22
CA ASP A 662 -5.16 -1.83 12.08
C ASP A 662 -6.59 -2.32 11.84
N ASN A 663 -6.77 -3.64 11.75
CA ASN A 663 -8.06 -4.28 11.45
C ASN A 663 -8.78 -3.74 10.19
N GLY A 664 -8.06 -3.16 9.22
CA GLY A 664 -8.64 -2.61 7.99
C GLY A 664 -9.52 -3.60 7.22
N THR A 665 -9.18 -4.88 7.25
CA THR A 665 -9.94 -5.96 6.58
C THR A 665 -11.29 -6.28 7.22
N ASN A 666 -11.56 -5.79 8.44
CA ASN A 666 -12.88 -5.90 9.06
C ASN A 666 -13.91 -4.99 8.37
N GLN A 667 -13.47 -3.86 7.81
CA GLN A 667 -14.28 -2.92 7.04
C GLN A 667 -13.44 -2.21 5.96
N PRO A 668 -13.11 -2.88 4.84
CA PRO A 668 -12.22 -2.34 3.82
C PRO A 668 -12.71 -1.03 3.18
N ASN A 669 -14.01 -0.75 3.28
CA ASN A 669 -14.68 0.42 2.71
C ASN A 669 -14.44 1.71 3.52
N LYS A 670 -13.77 1.66 4.67
CA LYS A 670 -13.59 2.83 5.55
C LYS A 670 -12.43 3.71 5.10
N PHE A 671 -12.78 4.94 4.71
CA PHE A 671 -11.84 6.01 4.39
C PHE A 671 -11.75 6.98 5.57
N LEU A 672 -10.54 7.14 6.12
CA LEU A 672 -10.31 8.12 7.18
C LEU A 672 -10.05 9.50 6.58
N ASP A 673 -11.11 10.30 6.51
CA ASP A 673 -11.02 11.75 6.31
C ASP A 673 -11.71 12.46 7.47
N ALA A 674 -10.96 13.16 8.33
CA ALA A 674 -11.52 13.84 9.50
C ALA A 674 -12.60 14.89 9.15
N LYS A 675 -12.70 15.31 7.88
CA LYS A 675 -13.71 16.27 7.40
C LYS A 675 -15.05 15.60 7.07
N SER A 676 -15.08 14.31 6.75
CA SER A 676 -16.29 13.61 6.26
C SER A 676 -17.09 12.97 7.39
N SER A 677 -18.43 13.03 7.27
CA SER A 677 -19.36 12.33 8.16
C SER A 677 -19.32 10.81 8.06
N GLU A 678 -18.73 10.26 6.99
CA GLU A 678 -18.60 8.80 6.80
C GLU A 678 -17.28 8.25 7.43
N SER A 679 -16.43 9.16 7.92
CA SER A 679 -15.13 8.84 8.51
C SER A 679 -15.28 8.18 9.88
N SER A 680 -14.82 6.93 9.95
CA SER A 680 -14.81 6.13 11.17
C SER A 680 -13.73 5.07 11.05
N LEU A 681 -13.17 4.68 12.20
CA LEU A 681 -12.25 3.55 12.25
C LEU A 681 -12.97 2.27 11.80
N PRO A 682 -12.27 1.33 11.12
CA PRO A 682 -12.78 -0.01 10.93
C PRO A 682 -13.21 -0.63 12.26
N ARG A 683 -14.18 -1.55 12.21
CA ARG A 683 -14.66 -2.27 13.40
C ARG A 683 -13.48 -2.85 14.19
N TYR A 684 -13.45 -2.52 15.48
CA TYR A 684 -12.45 -3.00 16.46
C TYR A 684 -11.01 -2.54 16.21
N SER A 685 -10.79 -1.62 15.27
CA SER A 685 -9.50 -1.01 15.01
C SER A 685 -9.08 -0.06 16.13
N ASP A 686 -7.79 -0.08 16.50
CA ASP A 686 -7.18 0.93 17.37
C ASP A 686 -6.77 2.22 16.61
N GLY A 687 -6.87 2.20 15.27
CA GLY A 687 -6.55 3.31 14.39
C GLY A 687 -5.06 3.49 14.06
N GLY A 688 -4.21 2.55 14.45
CA GLY A 688 -2.78 2.50 14.12
C GLY A 688 -2.53 2.26 12.63
N ARG A 689 -1.42 2.79 12.08
CA ARG A 689 -0.99 2.51 10.70
C ARG A 689 -0.52 1.06 10.60
N ASP A 690 -1.08 0.33 9.65
CA ASP A 690 -0.72 -1.06 9.37
C ASP A 690 -0.61 -1.29 7.86
N ASP A 691 0.61 -1.19 7.34
CA ASP A 691 0.87 -1.44 5.92
C ASP A 691 0.88 -2.95 5.59
N LEU A 692 1.08 -3.82 6.59
CA LEU A 692 1.12 -5.27 6.38
C LEU A 692 -0.28 -5.82 6.11
N ILE A 693 -1.29 -5.38 6.84
CA ILE A 693 -2.67 -5.85 6.61
C ILE A 693 -3.17 -5.45 5.21
N GLN A 694 -2.82 -4.24 4.73
CA GLN A 694 -3.10 -3.83 3.35
C GLN A 694 -2.40 -4.75 2.34
N MET A 695 -1.12 -5.06 2.55
CA MET A 695 -0.38 -5.99 1.69
C MET A 695 -1.04 -7.38 1.67
N GLN A 696 -1.42 -7.91 2.83
CA GLN A 696 -2.00 -9.26 2.94
C GLN A 696 -3.41 -9.32 2.34
N TYR A 697 -4.23 -8.27 2.47
CA TYR A 697 -5.52 -8.16 1.77
C TYR A 697 -5.34 -8.29 0.26
N LEU A 698 -4.43 -7.52 -0.32
CA LEU A 698 -4.18 -7.53 -1.78
C LEU A 698 -3.63 -8.89 -2.23
N ARG A 699 -2.66 -9.46 -1.49
CA ARG A 699 -2.13 -10.80 -1.78
C ARG A 699 -3.22 -11.87 -1.73
N ALA A 700 -4.10 -11.83 -0.73
CA ALA A 700 -5.22 -12.76 -0.61
C ALA A 700 -6.18 -12.67 -1.81
N MET A 701 -6.57 -11.45 -2.21
CA MET A 701 -7.44 -11.23 -3.36
C MET A 701 -6.81 -11.69 -4.68
N ILE A 702 -5.53 -11.36 -4.90
CA ILE A 702 -4.79 -11.73 -6.13
C ILE A 702 -4.67 -13.25 -6.23
N ASP A 703 -4.20 -13.93 -5.18
CA ASP A 703 -4.01 -15.38 -5.21
C ASP A 703 -5.33 -16.15 -5.31
N TYR A 704 -6.36 -15.73 -4.56
CA TYR A 704 -7.65 -16.42 -4.56
C TYR A 704 -8.32 -16.45 -5.93
N TRP A 705 -8.38 -15.30 -6.62
CA TRP A 705 -9.03 -15.19 -7.93
C TRP A 705 -8.14 -15.61 -9.12
N ALA A 706 -6.83 -15.78 -8.90
CA ALA A 706 -5.94 -16.40 -9.88
C ALA A 706 -6.20 -17.92 -10.03
N LYS A 707 -6.77 -18.57 -9.01
CA LYS A 707 -7.05 -20.02 -9.02
C LYS A 707 -8.26 -20.34 -9.91
N PRO A 708 -8.11 -21.17 -10.98
CA PRO A 708 -9.22 -21.44 -11.92
C PRO A 708 -10.45 -22.10 -11.29
N HIS A 709 -10.28 -22.85 -10.20
CA HIS A 709 -11.42 -23.45 -9.49
C HIS A 709 -12.24 -22.42 -8.71
N ASN A 710 -11.67 -21.24 -8.43
CA ASN A 710 -12.37 -20.13 -7.81
C ASN A 710 -13.02 -19.20 -8.83
N ASN A 711 -12.42 -19.11 -10.01
CA ASN A 711 -12.78 -18.16 -11.03
C ASN A 711 -13.20 -18.89 -12.32
N PRO A 712 -14.48 -19.30 -12.44
CA PRO A 712 -14.96 -20.09 -13.57
C PRO A 712 -14.86 -19.31 -14.89
N GLN A 713 -14.86 -20.02 -16.02
CA GLN A 713 -14.83 -19.39 -17.35
C GLN A 713 -16.22 -18.97 -17.82
N GLY A 714 -16.28 -17.85 -18.54
CA GLY A 714 -17.47 -17.28 -19.16
C GLY A 714 -18.21 -18.23 -20.09
N ILE A 715 -19.53 -18.05 -20.17
CA ILE A 715 -20.40 -18.83 -21.08
C ILE A 715 -20.51 -18.10 -22.43
N GLU A 716 -20.82 -16.81 -22.40
CA GLU A 716 -21.08 -15.99 -23.59
C GLU A 716 -19.87 -15.14 -24.05
N TYR A 717 -18.76 -15.20 -23.31
CA TYR A 717 -17.52 -14.48 -23.60
C TYR A 717 -16.30 -15.33 -23.26
N ALA A 718 -15.16 -15.03 -23.88
CA ALA A 718 -13.89 -15.68 -23.58
C ALA A 718 -13.20 -14.98 -22.40
N GLY A 719 -12.98 -15.70 -21.31
CA GLY A 719 -12.27 -15.20 -20.14
C GLY A 719 -12.87 -15.70 -18.82
N PRO A 720 -12.22 -15.40 -17.68
CA PRO A 720 -12.74 -15.72 -16.36
C PRO A 720 -13.97 -14.89 -15.97
N MET A 721 -14.69 -15.31 -14.94
CA MET A 721 -15.77 -14.57 -14.30
C MET A 721 -15.29 -13.21 -13.80
N ILE A 722 -14.21 -13.20 -13.02
CA ILE A 722 -13.53 -11.99 -12.56
C ILE A 722 -12.25 -11.80 -13.35
N ASP A 723 -12.14 -10.69 -14.08
CA ASP A 723 -10.93 -10.33 -14.80
C ASP A 723 -10.00 -9.52 -13.91
N MET A 724 -9.00 -10.18 -13.30
CA MET A 724 -8.04 -9.50 -12.41
C MET A 724 -7.12 -8.52 -13.15
N SER A 725 -7.01 -8.59 -14.48
CA SER A 725 -6.33 -7.56 -15.30
C SER A 725 -7.14 -6.27 -15.44
N ARG A 726 -8.38 -6.30 -14.95
CA ARG A 726 -9.37 -5.21 -14.89
C ARG A 726 -9.93 -5.05 -13.47
N ALA A 727 -9.15 -5.44 -12.46
CA ALA A 727 -9.42 -5.16 -11.05
C ALA A 727 -8.54 -3.98 -10.62
N PHE A 728 -9.17 -2.86 -10.22
CA PHE A 728 -8.47 -1.61 -9.97
C PHE A 728 -8.27 -1.38 -8.47
N VAL A 729 -7.02 -1.50 -8.00
CA VAL A 729 -6.70 -1.21 -6.61
C VAL A 729 -6.91 0.27 -6.33
N TRP A 730 -7.80 0.57 -5.40
CA TRP A 730 -7.88 1.89 -4.81
C TRP A 730 -6.74 2.00 -3.78
N ALA A 731 -5.75 2.90 -3.92
CA ALA A 731 -5.56 3.86 -5.01
C ALA A 731 -4.08 4.20 -5.29
N TRP A 732 -3.84 4.87 -6.42
CA TRP A 732 -2.57 5.51 -6.77
C TRP A 732 -2.79 7.01 -6.99
N ASP A 733 -2.06 7.85 -6.25
CA ASP A 733 -2.14 9.31 -6.40
C ASP A 733 -1.29 9.80 -7.56
N VAL A 734 -1.81 10.74 -8.35
CA VAL A 734 -1.05 11.34 -9.45
C VAL A 734 -0.02 12.37 -8.99
N ARG A 735 -0.05 12.80 -7.73
CA ARG A 735 0.98 13.67 -7.16
C ARG A 735 2.26 12.86 -6.85
N PRO A 736 3.46 13.41 -7.06
CA PRO A 736 4.70 12.66 -6.96
C PRO A 736 5.02 12.28 -5.51
N PHE A 737 5.27 10.99 -5.26
CA PHE A 737 5.76 10.51 -3.96
C PHE A 737 7.27 10.73 -3.83
N PRO A 738 7.80 11.12 -2.64
CA PRO A 738 7.12 11.36 -1.37
C PRO A 738 6.70 12.84 -1.17
N HIS A 739 6.76 13.68 -2.20
CA HIS A 739 6.36 15.10 -2.08
C HIS A 739 4.91 15.19 -1.64
N PHE A 740 4.00 14.47 -2.31
CA PHE A 740 2.79 14.01 -1.65
C PHE A 740 3.14 12.72 -0.88
N PRO A 741 2.84 12.61 0.42
CA PRO A 741 1.95 13.47 1.23
C PRO A 741 2.65 14.55 2.08
N ASN A 742 3.95 14.79 1.90
CA ASN A 742 4.74 15.60 2.82
C ASN A 742 4.62 17.13 2.66
N ASN A 743 4.30 17.63 1.45
CA ASN A 743 4.12 19.06 1.20
C ASN A 743 2.73 19.53 1.64
N ARG A 744 2.55 19.64 2.97
CA ARG A 744 1.27 19.96 3.61
C ARG A 744 0.87 21.43 3.47
N ASP A 745 1.83 22.29 3.19
CA ASP A 745 1.57 23.71 2.88
C ASP A 745 0.79 23.80 1.56
N LEU A 746 1.12 22.96 0.58
CA LEU A 746 0.40 22.86 -0.68
C LEU A 746 -0.88 22.01 -0.56
N TRP A 747 -0.80 20.79 -0.03
CA TRP A 747 -1.92 19.84 0.01
C TRP A 747 -2.45 19.59 1.43
N SER A 748 -3.75 19.80 1.66
CA SER A 748 -4.35 19.68 3.01
C SER A 748 -4.63 18.23 3.43
N ASP A 749 -4.69 17.31 2.48
CA ASP A 749 -5.10 15.90 2.62
C ASP A 749 -3.92 14.94 2.91
N GLY A 750 -2.69 15.44 2.98
CA GLY A 750 -1.51 14.59 3.23
C GLY A 750 -1.52 13.83 4.58
N THR A 751 -2.36 14.24 5.54
CA THR A 751 -2.50 13.50 6.82
C THR A 751 -3.25 12.17 6.67
N SER A 752 -4.09 12.03 5.64
CA SER A 752 -4.89 10.83 5.38
C SER A 752 -4.06 9.69 4.79
N TYR A 753 -2.96 9.99 4.08
CA TYR A 753 -2.12 8.99 3.40
C TYR A 753 -1.71 7.84 4.33
N ALA A 754 -1.21 8.15 5.53
CA ALA A 754 -0.61 7.18 6.42
C ALA A 754 -1.54 6.03 6.81
N ARG A 755 -2.87 6.24 6.78
CA ARG A 755 -3.89 5.24 7.14
C ARG A 755 -4.94 5.05 6.06
N GLY A 756 -4.64 5.51 4.84
CA GLY A 756 -5.52 5.33 3.69
C GLY A 756 -5.03 4.24 2.76
N HIS A 757 -5.72 4.14 1.63
CA HIS A 757 -5.57 3.05 0.67
C HIS A 757 -4.41 3.22 -0.33
N TRP A 758 -3.77 4.40 -0.38
CA TRP A 758 -2.70 4.71 -1.33
C TRP A 758 -1.57 3.67 -1.37
N LEU A 759 -1.18 3.27 -2.59
CA LEU A 759 -0.05 2.36 -2.83
C LEU A 759 1.28 3.08 -3.03
N ASN A 760 1.28 4.38 -3.34
CA ASN A 760 2.50 5.15 -3.61
C ASN A 760 3.51 4.95 -2.47
N GLY A 761 4.73 4.50 -2.79
CA GLY A 761 5.79 4.23 -1.80
C GLY A 761 5.70 2.89 -1.06
N ARG A 762 4.65 2.08 -1.28
CA ARG A 762 4.44 0.79 -0.58
C ARG A 762 4.66 -0.43 -1.47
N THR A 763 4.56 -0.29 -2.79
CA THR A 763 4.61 -1.35 -3.81
C THR A 763 5.85 -2.24 -3.78
N SER A 764 7.00 -1.68 -3.39
CA SER A 764 8.28 -2.41 -3.33
C SER A 764 8.56 -3.05 -1.98
N SER A 765 7.73 -2.79 -0.96
CA SER A 765 7.90 -3.39 0.37
C SER A 765 7.76 -4.92 0.29
N ARG A 766 8.45 -5.62 1.19
CA ARG A 766 8.47 -7.09 1.22
C ARG A 766 7.88 -7.63 2.51
N SER A 767 7.31 -8.82 2.46
CA SER A 767 6.97 -9.55 3.68
C SER A 767 8.25 -9.96 4.41
N LEU A 768 8.21 -9.94 5.74
CA LEU A 768 9.30 -10.41 6.58
C LEU A 768 9.67 -11.86 6.26
N ALA A 769 8.65 -12.70 6.01
CA ALA A 769 8.81 -14.08 5.59
C ALA A 769 9.69 -14.19 4.33
N SER A 770 9.39 -13.42 3.27
CA SER A 770 10.16 -13.52 2.02
C SER A 770 11.59 -12.99 2.13
N VAL A 771 11.84 -12.00 2.99
CA VAL A 771 13.21 -11.52 3.28
C VAL A 771 14.02 -12.57 4.03
N VAL A 772 13.46 -13.16 5.09
CA VAL A 772 14.12 -14.21 5.89
C VAL A 772 14.38 -15.45 5.03
N GLN A 773 13.42 -15.84 4.19
CA GLN A 773 13.55 -16.94 3.26
C GLN A 773 14.71 -16.72 2.28
N GLU A 774 14.81 -15.52 1.69
CA GLU A 774 15.91 -15.19 0.75
C GLU A 774 17.28 -15.25 1.42
N ILE A 775 17.40 -14.73 2.65
CA ILE A 775 18.65 -14.80 3.43
C ILE A 775 19.04 -16.26 3.73
N CYS A 776 18.08 -17.11 4.12
CA CYS A 776 18.33 -18.53 4.40
C CYS A 776 18.72 -19.31 3.14
N ASN A 777 17.98 -19.12 2.05
CA ASN A 777 18.25 -19.76 0.76
C ASN A 777 19.66 -19.40 0.25
N ARG A 778 20.05 -18.12 0.38
CA ARG A 778 21.40 -17.66 0.03
C ARG A 778 22.49 -18.33 0.86
N ALA A 779 22.22 -18.60 2.14
CA ALA A 779 23.12 -19.33 3.03
C ALA A 779 23.16 -20.85 2.77
N GLY A 780 22.34 -21.35 1.82
CA GLY A 780 22.19 -22.77 1.54
C GLY A 780 21.29 -23.53 2.52
N VAL A 781 20.53 -22.82 3.35
CA VAL A 781 19.58 -23.39 4.31
C VAL A 781 18.17 -23.34 3.71
N THR A 782 17.70 -24.47 3.17
CA THR A 782 16.41 -24.55 2.48
C THR A 782 15.31 -25.22 3.32
N ALA A 783 15.69 -26.00 4.35
CA ALA A 783 14.74 -26.58 5.30
C ALA A 783 14.36 -25.54 6.36
N VAL A 784 13.56 -24.56 5.94
CA VAL A 784 13.08 -23.48 6.80
C VAL A 784 11.56 -23.34 6.68
N ASP A 785 10.93 -22.87 7.74
CA ASP A 785 9.51 -22.50 7.76
C ASP A 785 9.39 -21.05 8.22
N THR A 786 8.84 -20.21 7.36
CA THR A 786 8.65 -18.77 7.60
C THR A 786 7.17 -18.38 7.67
N SER A 787 6.27 -19.36 7.66
CA SER A 787 4.82 -19.13 7.61
C SER A 787 4.27 -18.41 8.84
N GLY A 788 4.93 -18.57 9.99
CA GLY A 788 4.64 -17.85 11.24
C GLY A 788 5.32 -16.48 11.39
N LEU A 789 5.81 -15.87 10.32
CA LEU A 789 6.42 -14.52 10.34
C LEU A 789 5.48 -13.46 9.77
N TYR A 790 5.12 -12.49 10.63
CA TYR A 790 4.29 -11.36 10.25
C TYR A 790 5.06 -10.05 10.45
N GLY A 791 5.39 -9.39 9.35
CA GLY A 791 6.08 -8.10 9.35
C GLY A 791 6.24 -7.54 7.95
N LEU A 792 6.34 -6.22 7.84
CA LEU A 792 6.62 -5.53 6.59
C LEU A 792 8.03 -4.94 6.60
N VAL A 793 8.83 -5.29 5.60
CA VAL A 793 10.17 -4.73 5.36
C VAL A 793 10.07 -3.73 4.21
N ARG A 794 10.08 -2.43 4.54
CA ARG A 794 10.05 -1.34 3.54
C ARG A 794 11.35 -1.20 2.78
N GLY A 795 12.46 -1.41 3.49
CA GLY A 795 13.81 -1.22 3.00
C GLY A 795 14.80 -1.76 4.01
N TYR A 796 15.66 -2.69 3.62
CA TYR A 796 16.74 -3.21 4.44
C TYR A 796 17.96 -3.47 3.56
N ALA A 797 19.13 -2.95 3.96
CA ALA A 797 20.36 -3.13 3.19
C ALA A 797 21.42 -3.86 4.01
N VAL A 798 22.01 -4.89 3.39
CA VAL A 798 23.20 -5.60 3.87
C VAL A 798 24.35 -5.24 2.95
N SER A 799 25.21 -4.34 3.42
CA SER A 799 26.33 -3.78 2.67
C SER A 799 27.67 -4.41 3.03
N ASP A 800 27.72 -5.43 3.90
CA ASP A 800 28.95 -6.10 4.33
C ASP A 800 28.86 -7.60 4.03
N VAL A 801 29.98 -8.23 3.64
CA VAL A 801 30.06 -9.70 3.56
C VAL A 801 30.06 -10.26 4.98
N THR A 802 28.90 -10.74 5.42
CA THR A 802 28.69 -11.23 6.78
C THR A 802 27.98 -12.58 6.77
N GLU A 803 27.99 -13.28 7.90
CA GLU A 803 27.20 -14.50 8.07
C GLU A 803 25.70 -14.17 8.00
N ALA A 804 24.89 -15.09 7.46
CA ALA A 804 23.44 -14.92 7.36
C ALA A 804 22.78 -14.57 8.70
N ARG A 805 23.34 -15.07 9.80
CA ARG A 805 22.91 -14.74 11.16
C ARG A 805 23.02 -13.24 11.48
N ALA A 806 24.09 -12.57 11.02
CA ALA A 806 24.27 -11.14 11.20
C ALA A 806 23.28 -10.32 10.35
N SER A 807 22.84 -10.86 9.20
CA SER A 807 21.77 -10.27 8.38
C SER A 807 20.38 -10.49 8.98
N LEU A 808 20.14 -11.60 9.67
CA LEU A 808 18.86 -11.88 10.33
C LEU A 808 18.69 -11.11 11.64
N GLN A 809 19.75 -10.88 12.40
CA GLN A 809 19.66 -10.29 13.75
C GLN A 809 18.95 -8.92 13.78
N PRO A 810 19.20 -7.95 12.88
CA PRO A 810 18.45 -6.69 12.84
C PRO A 810 16.94 -6.90 12.62
N LEU A 811 16.56 -7.86 11.79
CA LEU A 811 15.16 -8.24 11.57
C LEU A 811 14.57 -8.84 12.85
N MET A 812 15.28 -9.77 13.50
CA MET A 812 14.85 -10.39 14.77
C MET A 812 14.65 -9.34 15.86
N LEU A 813 15.57 -8.37 15.98
CA LEU A 813 15.48 -7.30 16.97
C LEU A 813 14.34 -6.33 16.65
N ARG A 814 14.11 -5.97 15.38
CA ARG A 814 13.03 -5.07 14.96
C ARG A 814 11.63 -5.68 15.15
N PHE A 815 11.43 -6.91 14.67
CA PHE A 815 10.11 -7.54 14.61
C PHE A 815 9.82 -8.44 15.82
N GLY A 816 10.84 -8.87 16.56
CA GLY A 816 10.65 -9.72 17.74
C GLY A 816 10.23 -11.13 17.35
N PHE A 817 11.04 -11.83 16.56
CA PHE A 817 10.82 -13.24 16.22
C PHE A 817 12.00 -14.11 16.64
N ASP A 818 11.74 -15.40 16.77
CA ASP A 818 12.75 -16.41 17.06
C ASP A 818 12.98 -17.32 15.86
N ALA A 819 14.21 -17.84 15.78
CA ALA A 819 14.60 -18.90 14.87
C ALA A 819 14.87 -20.14 15.71
N VAL A 820 14.00 -21.14 15.62
CA VAL A 820 14.04 -22.35 16.45
C VAL A 820 14.10 -23.59 15.59
N GLU A 821 14.95 -24.54 15.96
CA GLU A 821 15.01 -25.83 15.27
C GLU A 821 13.89 -26.75 15.78
N ARG A 822 13.19 -27.40 14.84
CA ARG A 822 12.16 -28.39 15.07
C ARG A 822 12.34 -29.52 14.06
N ASP A 823 12.81 -30.67 14.52
CA ASP A 823 12.87 -31.92 13.76
C ASP A 823 13.58 -31.79 12.39
N GLY A 824 14.66 -31.02 12.35
CA GLY A 824 15.49 -30.75 11.16
C GLY A 824 15.09 -29.53 10.35
N VAL A 825 14.03 -28.81 10.74
CA VAL A 825 13.57 -27.57 10.09
C VAL A 825 13.84 -26.38 11.00
N LEU A 826 14.37 -25.30 10.44
CA LEU A 826 14.49 -24.03 11.14
C LEU A 826 13.17 -23.26 11.01
N VAL A 827 12.37 -23.27 12.07
CA VAL A 827 11.07 -22.61 12.14
C VAL A 827 11.28 -21.19 12.66
N PHE A 828 10.80 -20.21 11.90
CA PHE A 828 10.79 -18.82 12.29
C PHE A 828 9.38 -18.42 12.74
N ARG A 829 9.26 -17.89 13.95
CA ARG A 829 7.95 -17.53 14.52
C ARG A 829 8.02 -16.24 15.34
N MET A 830 6.95 -15.46 15.28
CA MET A 830 6.80 -14.27 16.11
C MET A 830 6.83 -14.61 17.61
N ARG A 831 7.30 -13.67 18.42
CA ARG A 831 7.18 -13.72 19.88
C ARG A 831 5.88 -13.03 20.29
N ASP A 832 4.86 -13.83 20.53
CA ASP A 832 3.51 -13.35 20.86
C ASP A 832 3.15 -13.57 22.34
N GLY A 833 3.88 -14.45 23.04
CA GLY A 833 3.57 -14.82 24.42
C GLY A 833 2.34 -15.73 24.54
N LEU A 834 1.82 -16.24 23.41
CA LEU A 834 0.61 -17.05 23.35
C LEU A 834 0.93 -18.55 23.45
N ARG A 835 -0.12 -19.34 23.64
CA ARG A 835 -0.08 -20.83 23.65
C ARG A 835 0.89 -21.37 24.69
N GLU A 836 0.78 -20.86 25.92
CA GLU A 836 1.64 -21.28 27.02
C GLU A 836 1.39 -22.75 27.42
N THR A 837 2.46 -23.45 27.78
CA THR A 837 2.37 -24.76 28.42
C THR A 837 2.42 -24.60 29.93
N ALA A 838 1.32 -24.90 30.61
CA ALA A 838 1.29 -24.89 32.07
C ALA A 838 2.15 -26.02 32.64
N LEU A 839 3.13 -25.65 33.46
CA LEU A 839 4.03 -26.58 34.11
C LEU A 839 3.71 -26.70 35.59
N ASN A 840 3.69 -27.95 36.07
CA ASN A 840 3.53 -28.24 37.49
C ASN A 840 4.91 -28.41 38.15
N PRO A 841 5.34 -27.51 39.06
CA PRO A 841 6.64 -27.61 39.70
C PRO A 841 6.87 -28.93 40.47
N ALA A 842 5.79 -29.58 40.91
CA ALA A 842 5.88 -30.89 41.57
C ALA A 842 6.35 -32.02 40.63
N GLU A 843 6.30 -31.81 39.32
CA GLU A 843 6.73 -32.76 38.28
C GLU A 843 8.14 -32.50 37.77
N PHE A 844 8.86 -31.51 38.33
CA PHE A 844 10.21 -31.19 37.91
C PHE A 844 11.19 -32.28 38.29
N ALA A 845 12.14 -32.54 37.40
CA ALA A 845 13.19 -33.52 37.62
C ALA A 845 14.22 -32.96 38.60
N VAL A 846 14.69 -33.80 39.52
CA VAL A 846 15.81 -33.46 40.40
C VAL A 846 17.11 -33.65 39.61
N SER A 847 17.88 -32.58 39.47
CA SER A 847 19.21 -32.59 38.85
C SER A 847 20.28 -32.22 39.87
N ASN A 848 21.43 -32.90 39.83
CA ASN A 848 22.58 -32.53 40.66
C ASN A 848 23.29 -31.26 40.16
N ASP A 849 22.95 -30.80 38.95
CA ASP A 849 23.50 -29.57 38.36
C ASP A 849 22.72 -28.32 38.78
N LEU A 850 21.63 -28.47 39.53
CA LEU A 850 20.78 -27.37 40.01
C LEU A 850 20.72 -27.37 41.55
N ASP A 851 20.85 -26.19 42.14
CA ASP A 851 20.68 -25.97 43.58
C ASP A 851 19.18 -25.91 43.97
N GLY A 852 18.43 -26.97 43.65
CA GLY A 852 16.98 -27.06 43.87
C GLY A 852 16.23 -27.59 42.65
N THR A 853 14.90 -27.67 42.76
CA THR A 853 14.02 -28.01 41.62
C THR A 853 13.84 -26.84 40.65
N THR A 854 14.02 -25.61 41.15
CA THR A 854 13.99 -24.36 40.41
C THR A 854 15.08 -23.42 40.94
N VAL A 855 15.79 -22.76 40.03
CA VAL A 855 16.75 -21.70 40.34
C VAL A 855 16.32 -20.45 39.62
N GLN A 856 15.95 -19.42 40.36
CA GLN A 856 15.62 -18.12 39.80
C GLN A 856 16.79 -17.16 39.94
N LEU A 857 17.02 -16.37 38.90
CA LEU A 857 18.07 -15.37 38.82
C LEU A 857 17.45 -14.04 38.41
N ARG A 858 17.77 -12.99 39.16
CA ARG A 858 17.37 -11.62 38.87
C ARG A 858 18.59 -10.73 38.73
N GLU A 859 18.74 -10.08 37.59
CA GLU A 859 19.82 -9.11 37.39
C GLU A 859 19.63 -7.84 38.23
N ALA A 860 20.74 -7.18 38.58
CA ALA A 860 20.75 -5.97 39.39
C ALA A 860 20.22 -4.75 38.61
N ASP A 861 19.47 -3.87 39.28
CA ASP A 861 18.85 -2.69 38.65
C ASP A 861 19.90 -1.74 38.03
N ALA A 862 21.10 -1.65 38.59
CA ALA A 862 22.20 -0.84 38.05
C ALA A 862 22.72 -1.31 36.66
N ALA A 863 22.38 -2.53 36.24
CA ALA A 863 22.71 -3.08 34.92
C ALA A 863 21.59 -2.89 33.88
N LEU A 864 20.47 -2.25 34.28
CA LEU A 864 19.41 -1.85 33.37
C LEU A 864 19.73 -0.47 32.79
N SER A 865 19.60 -0.33 31.48
CA SER A 865 19.69 0.98 30.84
C SER A 865 18.32 1.63 30.92
N GLY A 866 18.22 2.75 31.65
CA GLY A 866 16.99 3.53 31.73
C GLY A 866 16.65 4.29 30.45
N ARG A 867 17.52 4.19 29.42
CA ARG A 867 17.36 4.85 28.12
C ARG A 867 17.83 3.97 26.97
N VAL A 868 16.90 3.61 26.09
CA VAL A 868 17.18 2.90 24.83
C VAL A 868 17.08 3.88 23.67
N ARG A 869 18.04 3.83 22.75
CA ARG A 869 18.07 4.64 21.52
C ARG A 869 18.19 3.74 20.30
N LEU A 870 17.33 3.96 19.33
CA LEU A 870 17.39 3.32 18.03
C LEU A 870 17.75 4.34 16.96
N ARG A 871 18.76 4.05 16.14
CA ARG A 871 19.08 4.80 14.92
C ARG A 871 18.68 4.00 13.69
N PHE A 872 18.04 4.66 12.73
CA PHE A 872 17.50 4.04 11.53
C PHE A 872 17.36 5.07 10.40
N ILE A 873 16.97 4.62 9.21
CA ILE A 873 16.77 5.47 8.05
C ILE A 873 15.28 5.83 7.97
N GLN A 874 14.96 7.12 7.90
CA GLN A 874 13.58 7.60 7.89
C GLN A 874 12.88 7.23 6.56
N ALA A 875 11.78 6.48 6.66
CA ALA A 875 10.86 6.21 5.56
C ALA A 875 10.01 7.45 5.21
N ASP A 876 9.41 7.44 4.02
CA ASP A 876 8.51 8.50 3.53
C ASP A 876 9.17 9.89 3.49
N ALA A 877 10.49 9.97 3.28
CA ALA A 877 11.26 11.23 3.33
C ALA A 877 12.49 11.18 2.39
N SER A 878 13.50 12.02 2.65
CA SER A 878 14.78 12.06 1.93
C SER A 878 15.79 11.01 2.41
N TYR A 879 15.32 9.96 3.10
CA TYR A 879 16.12 8.89 3.69
C TYR A 879 17.12 9.39 4.74
N ASP A 880 16.77 10.37 5.57
CA ASP A 880 17.69 10.85 6.60
C ASP A 880 17.94 9.79 7.67
N VAL A 881 19.17 9.72 8.19
CA VAL A 881 19.49 8.87 9.34
C VAL A 881 19.03 9.61 10.60
N ILE A 882 17.98 9.10 11.23
CA ILE A 882 17.38 9.70 12.43
C ILE A 882 17.51 8.77 13.63
N SER A 883 17.14 9.26 14.80
CA SER A 883 17.05 8.44 16.01
C SER A 883 15.80 8.73 16.80
N GLU A 884 15.20 7.67 17.34
CA GLU A 884 14.17 7.74 18.36
C GLU A 884 14.73 7.12 19.65
N GLU A 885 14.26 7.60 20.80
CA GLU A 885 14.66 7.09 22.11
C GLU A 885 13.45 6.88 23.00
N ALA A 886 13.54 5.92 23.91
CA ALA A 886 12.59 5.68 24.99
C ALA A 886 13.32 5.83 26.33
N VAL A 887 12.70 6.53 27.27
CA VAL A 887 13.30 6.89 28.56
C VAL A 887 12.31 6.58 29.67
N LEU A 888 12.81 6.04 30.77
CA LEU A 888 12.01 5.79 31.96
C LEU A 888 11.78 7.06 32.79
N PRO A 889 10.56 7.31 33.30
CA PRO A 889 10.25 8.53 34.04
C PRO A 889 10.94 8.65 35.41
N ASP A 890 11.36 7.53 36.00
CA ASP A 890 11.69 7.36 37.42
C ASP A 890 13.19 7.30 37.73
N GLU A 891 14.05 7.28 36.72
CA GLU A 891 15.51 7.15 36.90
C GLU A 891 16.27 8.37 36.33
N GLU A 892 17.12 9.00 37.16
CA GLU A 892 18.23 9.86 36.68
C GLU A 892 19.30 8.97 36.00
N THR A 893 18.97 8.34 34.87
CA THR A 893 19.89 7.41 34.20
C THR A 893 20.83 8.12 33.24
N HIS A 894 22.14 7.86 33.41
CA HIS A 894 23.20 8.34 32.51
C HIS A 894 23.62 7.32 31.44
N ALA A 895 23.28 6.03 31.60
CA ALA A 895 23.69 4.97 30.68
C ALA A 895 22.70 4.79 29.52
N ILE A 896 23.15 5.07 28.30
CA ILE A 896 22.37 4.94 27.05
C ILE A 896 22.78 3.66 26.34
N ALA A 897 21.84 2.75 26.11
CA ALA A 897 22.01 1.66 25.17
C ALA A 897 21.54 2.10 23.78
N ALA A 898 22.42 1.97 22.78
CA ALA A 898 22.13 2.40 21.42
C ALA A 898 22.39 1.27 20.42
N THR A 899 21.40 1.00 19.57
CA THR A 899 21.47 0.07 18.44
C THR A 899 21.16 0.82 17.15
N GLU A 900 21.75 0.39 16.03
CA GLU A 900 21.56 1.02 14.72
C GLU A 900 21.11 -0.03 13.69
N PHE A 901 20.15 0.32 12.83
CA PHE A 901 19.64 -0.52 11.75
C PHE A 901 19.80 0.14 10.39
N SER A 902 20.40 -0.57 9.43
CA SER A 902 20.38 -0.22 8.01
C SER A 902 19.01 -0.55 7.39
N MET A 903 17.94 -0.04 7.98
CA MET A 903 16.55 -0.34 7.66
C MET A 903 15.71 0.94 7.65
N LEU A 904 14.75 0.97 6.74
CA LEU A 904 13.70 1.98 6.68
C LEU A 904 12.66 1.75 7.75
N LEU A 905 12.46 2.76 8.60
CA LEU A 905 11.34 2.82 9.54
C LEU A 905 10.70 4.21 9.51
N THR A 906 9.41 4.27 9.78
CA THR A 906 8.76 5.52 10.17
C THR A 906 9.22 5.93 11.58
N ARG A 907 9.02 7.21 11.94
CA ARG A 907 9.30 7.68 13.32
C ARG A 907 8.49 6.92 14.37
N THR A 908 7.22 6.65 14.08
CA THR A 908 6.34 5.89 14.98
C THR A 908 6.86 4.48 15.20
N GLU A 909 7.25 3.75 14.14
CA GLU A 909 7.84 2.42 14.28
C GLU A 909 9.16 2.43 15.06
N GLY A 910 10.03 3.41 14.78
CA GLY A 910 11.29 3.56 15.51
C GLY A 910 11.07 3.78 17.02
N ARG A 911 10.06 4.59 17.38
CA ARG A 911 9.67 4.82 18.77
C ARG A 911 9.06 3.58 19.41
N GLN A 912 8.14 2.90 18.75
CA GLN A 912 7.53 1.65 19.22
C GLN A 912 8.59 0.57 19.52
N VAL A 913 9.60 0.44 18.66
CA VAL A 913 10.70 -0.51 18.87
C VAL A 913 11.54 -0.14 20.09
N ALA A 914 11.89 1.14 20.25
CA ALA A 914 12.65 1.59 21.42
C ALA A 914 11.87 1.37 22.73
N GLU A 915 10.56 1.64 22.73
CA GLU A 915 9.68 1.39 23.90
C GLU A 915 9.54 -0.10 24.20
N ARG A 916 9.32 -0.93 23.16
CA ARG A 916 9.27 -2.38 23.32
C ARG A 916 10.56 -2.93 23.92
N TRP A 917 11.72 -2.52 23.41
CA TRP A 917 13.01 -2.97 23.94
C TRP A 917 13.27 -2.53 25.37
N LEU A 918 12.86 -1.31 25.73
CA LEU A 918 12.99 -0.81 27.09
C LEU A 918 12.19 -1.67 28.07
N ASN A 919 10.97 -2.05 27.68
CA ASN A 919 10.10 -2.93 28.46
C ASN A 919 10.63 -4.38 28.48
N GLU A 920 10.97 -4.94 27.32
CA GLU A 920 11.50 -6.31 27.20
C GLU A 920 12.79 -6.49 27.98
N ALA A 921 13.75 -5.56 27.89
CA ALA A 921 15.01 -5.64 28.63
C ALA A 921 14.81 -5.58 30.15
N ARG A 922 13.71 -4.96 30.63
CA ARG A 922 13.33 -4.96 32.05
C ARG A 922 12.62 -6.25 32.45
N ILE A 923 11.73 -6.77 31.61
CA ILE A 923 11.04 -8.05 31.86
C ILE A 923 12.05 -9.21 31.87
N ALA A 924 12.97 -9.22 30.89
CA ALA A 924 13.99 -10.25 30.72
C ALA A 924 15.11 -10.24 31.80
N ARG A 925 15.02 -9.39 32.82
CA ARG A 925 15.97 -9.40 33.95
C ARG A 925 15.77 -10.62 34.87
N GLU A 926 14.59 -11.22 34.82
CA GLU A 926 14.24 -12.42 35.56
C GLU A 926 14.40 -13.64 34.65
N SER A 927 15.15 -14.63 35.10
CA SER A 927 15.30 -15.91 34.42
C SER A 927 15.12 -17.04 35.42
N VAL A 928 14.64 -18.18 34.91
CA VAL A 928 14.46 -19.39 35.70
C VAL A 928 15.18 -20.55 35.03
N GLN A 929 15.81 -21.39 35.84
CA GLN A 929 16.39 -22.65 35.43
C GLN A 929 15.68 -23.78 36.17
N PHE A 930 15.27 -24.80 35.43
CA PHE A 930 14.63 -26.00 35.97
C PHE A 930 14.96 -27.19 35.07
N ALA A 931 14.74 -28.41 35.58
CA ALA A 931 14.89 -29.63 34.80
C ALA A 931 13.53 -30.32 34.63
N LEU A 932 13.23 -30.76 33.41
CA LEU A 932 12.00 -31.50 33.10
C LEU A 932 12.30 -32.99 32.86
N PRO A 933 11.41 -33.91 33.28
CA PRO A 933 11.55 -35.32 32.97
C PRO A 933 11.34 -35.59 31.47
N PRO A 934 11.84 -36.71 30.92
CA PRO A 934 11.62 -37.09 29.52
C PRO A 934 10.13 -37.22 29.11
N SER A 935 9.21 -37.39 30.06
CA SER A 935 7.76 -37.37 29.78
C SER A 935 7.25 -35.99 29.34
N GLN A 936 7.97 -34.92 29.69
CA GLN A 936 7.68 -33.53 29.31
C GLN A 936 8.56 -33.06 28.14
N MET A 937 9.13 -34.00 27.37
CA MET A 937 9.95 -33.73 26.18
C MET A 937 9.26 -32.91 25.05
N PRO A 938 7.93 -32.81 24.96
CA PRO A 938 7.30 -31.86 24.04
C PRO A 938 7.66 -30.39 24.27
N VAL A 939 8.08 -29.99 25.48
CA VAL A 939 8.56 -28.63 25.76
C VAL A 939 9.96 -28.44 25.16
N ARG A 940 10.10 -27.50 24.22
CA ARG A 940 11.33 -27.28 23.44
C ARG A 940 11.78 -25.82 23.51
N ALA A 941 12.98 -25.55 22.99
CA ALA A 941 13.54 -24.20 22.93
C ALA A 941 12.66 -23.27 22.10
N GLY A 942 12.34 -22.11 22.66
CA GLY A 942 11.46 -21.07 22.17
C GLY A 942 10.04 -21.14 22.72
N ASP A 943 9.60 -22.26 23.32
CA ASP A 943 8.22 -22.40 23.79
C ASP A 943 7.98 -21.52 25.02
N VAL A 944 6.74 -21.09 25.22
CA VAL A 944 6.33 -20.31 26.39
C VAL A 944 5.72 -21.27 27.40
N VAL A 945 6.17 -21.19 28.65
CA VAL A 945 5.66 -21.99 29.76
C VAL A 945 5.12 -21.09 30.86
N SER A 946 4.07 -21.52 31.56
CA SER A 946 3.58 -20.84 32.75
C SER A 946 3.97 -21.60 34.01
N LEU A 947 4.48 -20.85 34.99
CA LEU A 947 4.75 -21.36 36.34
C LEU A 947 3.73 -20.77 37.32
N PRO A 948 3.14 -21.59 38.21
CA PRO A 948 2.18 -21.11 39.19
C PRO A 948 2.86 -20.23 40.24
N ALA A 949 2.07 -19.37 40.87
CA ALA A 949 2.47 -18.59 42.03
C ALA A 949 2.96 -19.49 43.18
N ASP A 950 4.12 -19.17 43.78
CA ASP A 950 4.61 -19.81 45.01
C ASP A 950 5.09 -18.74 46.01
N GLN A 951 4.83 -18.96 47.30
CA GLN A 951 5.31 -18.18 48.46
C GLN A 951 5.59 -16.67 48.25
N GLY A 952 4.60 -15.92 47.76
CA GLY A 952 4.66 -14.46 47.64
C GLY A 952 4.89 -13.96 46.20
N GLU A 953 5.01 -14.86 45.23
CA GLU A 953 5.15 -14.55 43.80
C GLU A 953 3.81 -14.65 43.06
N SER A 954 3.69 -13.94 41.94
CA SER A 954 2.59 -14.10 40.98
C SER A 954 2.88 -15.22 39.98
N ALA A 955 1.84 -15.79 39.38
CA ALA A 955 2.03 -16.66 38.22
C ALA A 955 2.71 -15.87 37.09
N SER A 956 3.67 -16.51 36.41
CA SER A 956 4.54 -15.85 35.43
C SER A 956 4.77 -16.72 34.20
N LEU A 957 4.97 -16.08 33.05
CA LEU A 957 5.32 -16.71 31.78
C LEU A 957 6.83 -16.66 31.56
N TYR A 958 7.40 -17.76 31.08
CA TYR A 958 8.82 -17.86 30.72
C TYR A 958 8.97 -18.44 29.32
N ARG A 959 9.78 -17.80 28.48
CA ARG A 959 10.22 -18.40 27.22
C ARG A 959 11.44 -19.30 27.47
N ILE A 960 11.42 -20.51 26.93
CA ILE A 960 12.56 -21.43 27.03
C ILE A 960 13.63 -21.03 26.03
N ASP A 961 14.89 -20.84 26.44
CA ASP A 961 15.97 -20.50 25.51
C ASP A 961 16.91 -21.68 25.25
N ARG A 962 17.50 -22.25 26.31
CA ARG A 962 18.58 -23.23 26.23
C ARG A 962 18.16 -24.58 26.80
N VAL A 963 17.81 -25.51 25.92
CA VAL A 963 17.52 -26.90 26.30
C VAL A 963 18.78 -27.74 26.15
N ILE A 964 19.24 -28.34 27.25
CA ILE A 964 20.38 -29.26 27.26
C ILE A 964 19.88 -30.62 27.74
N ARG A 965 20.06 -31.66 26.92
CA ARG A 965 19.76 -33.02 27.34
C ARG A 965 20.90 -33.51 28.24
N LEU A 966 20.61 -33.66 29.52
CA LEU A 966 21.53 -34.32 30.45
C LEU A 966 21.53 -35.83 30.16
N ASN A 967 22.72 -36.40 29.98
CA ASN A 967 22.87 -37.85 29.89
C ASN A 967 22.61 -38.43 31.28
N PHE A 968 21.49 -39.14 31.45
CA PHE A 968 21.30 -39.97 32.64
C PHE A 968 22.40 -41.03 32.65
N SER A 969 23.32 -40.94 33.61
CA SER A 969 24.21 -42.07 33.91
C SER A 969 23.31 -43.25 34.29
N ARG A 970 23.45 -44.37 33.57
CA ARG A 970 22.73 -45.60 33.89
C ARG A 970 23.00 -46.09 35.31
#